data_AF-A0A7J4JI16-F1
#
_entry.id   AF-A0A7J4JI16-F1
#
_cell.length_a   1.000
_cell.length_b   1.000
_cell.length_c   1.000
_cell.angle_alpha   90.00
_cell.angle_beta   90.00
_cell.angle_gamma   90.00
#
_symmetry.space_group_name_H-M   'P 1'
#
loop_
_entity.id
_entity.type
_entity.pdbx_description
1 polymer ?
#
loop_
_entity_poly.entity_id
_entity_poly.type
_entity_poly.pdbx_seq_one_letter_code
_entity_poly.pdbx_strand_id
1 'polypeptide(L)'
;MKRGINLNLKAEPQVNAYYNRLYDQVAEQYAWAEKAKATGRDATALVESKPAMDLADRCEQIIGPPGVAKRYRELFAERKDRLNCIFTIFEEILDKKLGDFETAEKRLEQAVKTSLVLVTEGVVVAPLDGVPSVKISKNYDGSPYVDIYFAGPIRAAGGTATVLPLILGDYARKLLGLDRYKPTDEEVERYVEECAVYDEIFTRQYKLSGEEVRKIIRGCPVCINGEPTEEREVSDYRNLERVHSNRVRGGMCLVLSEGIALKAMKILQMAKRLGLDWGWLEQIIKIGKGGEKEINVEPSYSYLTRIAAGRPIFAYPSRMGGFRLRYGRTRNSGIMGKGLHPATMVLSDEFISVGVQLKVERPGKSAGVFPCDSIEGPIVRLASGEVRQLHSLEEARQCLDQVKEVLFLGDLLVSYGDFKQAAHPLMPAGYCEEWWLLELQKQLAEQKKVEGIELGPVLKNPKDVDGATAVELSLQLGIPLHPKYVHYYKALNRDELLYLIEKAKAANKVFDETRIVGAELAFDEELKKLLERIGLPHKPVNGALVVGETQAYPFLKTVGALADEKPGDTHDVLECLSRLSGLTIRDKGGTFIGARMGRPETSRPRKMVGNPHVLFPIGLAGENIRSINKAMNSQDAKRQSTGVVEVDIAHYVCPGCRKTMPYYYCRDCKARTVLQTVCPKCGLNAPKEKCPKCSVPMKHYTKRKIDLNAV
;
A
#
# COMPACT_ATOMS: atom_id res chain seq x y z
N MET A 1 12.10 -9.23 31.72
CA MET A 1 13.17 -9.14 30.68
C MET A 1 14.54 -9.14 31.37
N LYS A 2 15.56 -9.91 30.95
CA LYS A 2 16.90 -9.82 31.56
C LYS A 2 17.50 -8.45 31.22
N ARG A 3 17.75 -7.60 32.22
CA ARG A 3 18.52 -6.35 32.05
C ARG A 3 19.89 -6.70 31.44
N GLY A 4 20.32 -5.98 30.41
CA GLY A 4 21.68 -6.11 29.86
C GLY A 4 21.86 -7.09 28.69
N ILE A 5 20.82 -7.34 27.86
CA ILE A 5 21.08 -7.91 26.53
C ILE A 5 21.81 -6.83 25.73
N ASN A 6 23.13 -6.97 25.61
CA ASN A 6 23.91 -6.14 24.70
C ASN A 6 23.41 -6.47 23.28
N LEU A 7 22.71 -5.52 22.68
CA LEU A 7 22.35 -5.52 21.28
C LEU A 7 23.66 -5.46 20.50
N ASN A 8 24.28 -6.61 20.23
CA ASN A 8 25.42 -6.75 19.31
C ASN A 8 24.96 -6.50 17.86
N LEU A 9 24.30 -5.36 17.64
CA LEU A 9 23.92 -4.87 16.33
C LEU A 9 25.18 -4.33 15.68
N LYS A 10 25.46 -4.83 14.47
CA LYS A 10 26.49 -4.27 13.62
C LYS A 10 25.99 -2.94 13.07
N ALA A 11 26.17 -1.87 13.83
CA ALA A 11 25.77 -0.52 13.48
C ALA A 11 26.80 0.51 13.97
N GLU A 12 26.69 1.73 13.48
CA GLU A 12 27.51 2.85 13.95
C GLU A 12 27.30 3.10 15.46
N PRO A 13 28.30 3.63 16.19
CA PRO A 13 28.20 3.84 17.64
C PRO A 13 26.96 4.64 18.06
N GLN A 14 26.61 5.67 17.30
CA GLN A 14 25.42 6.50 17.54
C GLN A 14 24.10 5.73 17.38
N VAL A 15 24.03 4.79 16.43
CA VAL A 15 22.86 3.94 16.19
C VAL A 15 22.73 2.90 17.31
N ASN A 16 23.84 2.33 17.75
CA ASN A 16 23.87 1.41 18.90
C ASN A 16 23.44 2.12 20.19
N ALA A 17 23.94 3.33 20.46
CA ALA A 17 23.51 4.13 21.60
C ALA A 17 22.00 4.44 21.56
N TYR A 18 21.46 4.77 20.38
CA TYR A 18 20.04 4.98 20.17
C TYR A 18 19.19 3.74 20.50
N TYR A 19 19.56 2.57 19.96
CA TYR A 19 18.81 1.33 20.22
C TYR A 19 18.90 0.87 21.67
N ASN A 20 20.07 0.99 22.31
CA ASN A 20 20.24 0.68 23.73
C ASN A 20 19.32 1.56 24.59
N ARG A 21 19.23 2.86 24.30
CA ARG A 21 18.30 3.77 24.99
C ARG A 21 16.84 3.32 24.85
N LEU A 22 16.41 2.95 23.65
CA LEU A 22 15.04 2.44 23.43
C LEU A 22 14.80 1.14 24.19
N TYR A 23 15.78 0.23 24.18
CA TYR A 23 15.68 -1.05 24.87
C TYR A 23 15.53 -0.85 26.37
N ASP A 24 16.35 0.01 26.97
CA ASP A 24 16.29 0.29 28.40
C ASP A 24 14.94 0.89 28.81
N GLN A 25 14.40 1.81 28.00
CA GLN A 25 13.07 2.39 28.20
C GLN A 25 11.96 1.33 28.11
N VAL A 26 12.01 0.45 27.09
CA VAL A 26 11.04 -0.64 26.94
C VAL A 26 11.14 -1.63 28.10
N ALA A 27 12.36 -1.98 28.52
CA ALA A 27 12.59 -2.91 29.62
C ALA A 27 12.04 -2.36 30.95
N GLU A 28 12.20 -1.06 31.19
CA GLU A 28 11.61 -0.40 32.35
C GLU A 28 10.07 -0.45 32.31
N GLN A 29 9.46 -0.04 31.19
CA GLN A 29 8.01 -0.08 31.02
C GLN A 29 7.45 -1.50 31.16
N TYR A 30 8.14 -2.49 30.60
CA TYR A 30 7.75 -3.89 30.70
C TYR A 30 7.84 -4.41 32.14
N ALA A 31 8.86 -4.02 32.91
CA ALA A 31 8.98 -4.38 34.32
C ALA A 31 7.83 -3.79 35.17
N TRP A 32 7.36 -2.58 34.85
CA TRP A 32 6.16 -2.02 35.47
C TRP A 32 4.90 -2.83 35.11
N ALA A 33 4.75 -3.23 33.85
CA ALA A 33 3.65 -4.10 33.43
C ALA A 33 3.70 -5.48 34.10
N GLU A 34 4.87 -6.09 34.26
CA GLU A 34 5.07 -7.36 34.99
C GLU A 34 4.61 -7.21 36.45
N LYS A 35 5.02 -6.15 37.14
CA LYS A 35 4.58 -5.86 38.52
C LYS A 35 3.05 -5.69 38.60
N ALA A 36 2.45 -4.98 37.65
CA ALA A 36 1.00 -4.76 37.61
C ALA A 36 0.24 -6.09 37.37
N LYS A 37 0.64 -6.87 36.37
CA LYS A 37 0.03 -8.17 36.05
C LYS A 37 0.18 -9.19 37.18
N ALA A 38 1.32 -9.18 37.88
CA ALA A 38 1.58 -10.04 39.04
C ALA A 38 0.62 -9.82 40.21
N THR A 39 -0.09 -8.68 40.28
CA THR A 39 -1.16 -8.46 41.27
C THR A 39 -2.36 -9.40 41.07
N GLY A 40 -2.45 -10.07 39.92
CA GLY A 40 -3.50 -11.02 39.60
C GLY A 40 -4.87 -10.38 39.35
N ARG A 41 -4.92 -9.07 39.07
CA ARG A 41 -6.17 -8.31 38.85
C ARG A 41 -6.70 -8.38 37.42
N ASP A 42 -5.88 -8.82 36.47
CA ASP A 42 -6.22 -8.95 35.05
C ASP A 42 -6.51 -10.39 34.61
N ALA A 43 -6.90 -10.57 33.35
CA ALA A 43 -7.19 -11.87 32.73
C ALA A 43 -6.06 -12.90 32.90
N THR A 44 -4.81 -12.45 32.86
CA THR A 44 -3.61 -13.26 33.08
C THR A 44 -2.71 -12.59 34.13
N ALA A 45 -1.86 -13.38 34.79
CA ALA A 45 -0.84 -12.86 35.72
C ALA A 45 0.48 -12.50 35.01
N LEU A 46 0.53 -12.63 33.68
CA LEU A 46 1.71 -12.41 32.86
C LEU A 46 1.42 -11.30 31.86
N VAL A 47 2.45 -10.60 31.39
CA VAL A 47 2.29 -9.64 30.29
C VAL A 47 2.08 -10.43 29.00
N GLU A 48 0.99 -10.14 28.30
CA GLU A 48 0.57 -10.88 27.09
C GLU A 48 1.31 -10.39 25.83
N SER A 49 1.71 -9.12 25.79
CA SER A 49 2.49 -8.54 24.69
C SER A 49 3.99 -8.56 25.00
N LYS A 50 4.66 -9.64 24.59
CA LYS A 50 6.09 -9.83 24.81
C LYS A 50 6.92 -9.05 23.76
N PRO A 51 8.01 -8.36 24.16
CA PRO A 51 8.91 -7.75 23.20
C PRO A 51 9.71 -8.82 22.44
N ALA A 52 9.95 -8.57 21.16
CA ALA A 52 10.73 -9.43 20.28
C ALA A 52 11.79 -8.59 19.56
N MET A 53 13.01 -9.12 19.39
CA MET A 53 14.13 -8.36 18.83
C MET A 53 14.14 -8.39 17.30
N ASP A 54 13.76 -9.52 16.72
CA ASP A 54 13.80 -9.75 15.29
C ASP A 54 12.64 -10.64 14.82
N LEU A 55 12.68 -10.99 13.53
CA LEU A 55 11.73 -11.93 12.91
C LEU A 55 11.70 -13.28 13.63
N ALA A 56 12.88 -13.81 13.98
CA ALA A 56 13.01 -15.14 14.54
C ALA A 56 12.33 -15.22 15.92
N ASP A 57 12.55 -14.21 16.77
CA ASP A 57 11.86 -14.08 18.06
C ASP A 57 10.35 -13.90 17.89
N ARG A 58 9.91 -13.07 16.93
CA ARG A 58 8.47 -12.90 16.65
C ARG A 58 7.85 -14.24 16.27
N CYS A 59 8.50 -15.02 15.44
CA CYS A 59 8.02 -16.34 15.05
C CYS A 59 7.86 -17.27 16.26
N GLU A 60 8.90 -17.39 17.08
CA GLU A 60 8.87 -18.27 18.26
C GLU A 60 7.81 -17.83 19.28
N GLN A 61 7.63 -16.52 19.49
CA GLN A 61 6.66 -15.98 20.45
C GLN A 61 5.21 -16.04 19.96
N ILE A 62 4.97 -15.84 18.65
CA ILE A 62 3.62 -15.84 18.08
C ILE A 62 3.10 -17.27 17.91
N ILE A 63 3.91 -18.17 17.34
CA ILE A 63 3.46 -19.51 16.95
C ILE A 63 4.39 -20.63 17.42
N GLY A 64 5.67 -20.34 17.69
CA GLY A 64 6.65 -21.39 18.00
C GLY A 64 7.11 -22.15 16.75
N PRO A 65 7.63 -23.37 16.89
CA PRO A 65 7.87 -24.08 18.16
C PRO A 65 9.05 -23.47 18.94
N PRO A 66 9.20 -23.81 20.25
CA PRO A 66 10.38 -23.43 21.02
C PRO A 66 11.69 -23.83 20.32
N GLY A 67 12.67 -22.93 20.29
CA GLY A 67 13.95 -23.13 19.62
C GLY A 67 13.99 -22.72 18.15
N VAL A 68 12.85 -22.42 17.51
CA VAL A 68 12.81 -22.00 16.11
C VAL A 68 13.60 -20.71 15.87
N ALA A 69 13.62 -19.77 16.82
CA ALA A 69 14.34 -18.51 16.61
C ALA A 69 15.85 -18.75 16.52
N LYS A 70 16.39 -19.59 17.40
CA LYS A 70 17.80 -19.98 17.39
C LYS A 70 18.13 -20.69 16.07
N ARG A 71 17.33 -21.68 15.71
CA ARG A 71 17.57 -22.51 14.51
C ARG A 71 17.51 -21.70 13.22
N TYR A 72 16.55 -20.78 13.10
CA TYR A 72 16.46 -19.88 11.95
C TYR A 72 17.70 -19.01 11.78
N ARG A 73 18.25 -18.48 12.87
CA ARG A 73 19.46 -17.64 12.82
C ARG A 73 20.69 -18.44 12.37
N GLU A 74 20.85 -19.66 12.85
CA GLU A 74 21.92 -20.57 12.42
C GLU A 74 21.85 -20.83 10.92
N LEU A 75 20.68 -21.25 10.42
CA LEU A 75 20.45 -21.52 8.99
C LEU A 75 20.68 -20.27 8.12
N PHE A 76 20.20 -19.10 8.58
CA PHE A 76 20.32 -17.87 7.81
C PHE A 76 21.75 -17.33 7.79
N ALA A 77 22.52 -17.51 8.87
CA ALA A 77 23.94 -17.15 8.91
C ALA A 77 24.77 -17.96 7.91
N GLU A 78 24.44 -19.24 7.73
CA GLU A 78 25.10 -20.14 6.78
C GLU A 78 24.69 -19.85 5.32
N ARG A 79 23.39 -19.81 5.04
CA ARG A 79 22.87 -19.84 3.66
C ARG A 79 22.63 -18.47 3.05
N LYS A 80 22.29 -17.46 3.86
CA LYS A 80 21.81 -16.13 3.43
C LYS A 80 20.63 -16.17 2.44
N ASP A 81 19.91 -17.29 2.39
CA ASP A 81 18.69 -17.47 1.59
C ASP A 81 17.51 -17.73 2.52
N ARG A 82 16.68 -16.70 2.71
CA ARG A 82 15.53 -16.74 3.61
C ARG A 82 14.53 -17.84 3.25
N LEU A 83 14.24 -18.06 1.97
CA LEU A 83 13.20 -19.00 1.58
C LEU A 83 13.66 -20.44 1.80
N ASN A 84 14.92 -20.75 1.46
CA ASN A 84 15.50 -22.05 1.72
C ASN A 84 15.66 -22.35 3.23
N CYS A 85 15.96 -21.34 4.05
CA CYS A 85 15.93 -21.51 5.52
C CYS A 85 14.54 -21.89 6.03
N ILE A 86 13.49 -21.28 5.47
CA ILE A 86 12.10 -21.57 5.85
C ILE A 86 11.71 -23.00 5.46
N PHE A 87 12.08 -23.46 4.27
CA PHE A 87 11.82 -24.85 3.85
C PHE A 87 12.58 -25.86 4.72
N THR A 88 13.83 -25.59 5.10
CA THR A 88 14.55 -26.47 6.02
C THR A 88 13.92 -26.50 7.42
N ILE A 89 13.46 -25.35 7.96
CA ILE A 89 12.69 -25.35 9.22
C ILE A 89 11.40 -26.15 9.09
N PHE A 90 10.70 -26.00 7.97
CA PHE A 90 9.49 -26.76 7.68
C PHE A 90 9.73 -28.28 7.73
N GLU A 91 10.78 -28.75 7.05
CA GLU A 91 11.22 -30.15 7.07
C GLU A 91 11.61 -30.59 8.50
N GLU A 92 12.40 -29.79 9.23
CA GLU A 92 12.83 -30.11 10.58
C GLU A 92 11.66 -30.26 11.57
N ILE A 93 10.59 -29.46 11.41
CA ILE A 93 9.37 -29.61 12.22
C ILE A 93 8.63 -30.90 11.85
N LEU A 94 8.50 -31.20 10.55
CA LEU A 94 7.84 -32.43 10.09
C LEU A 94 8.56 -33.71 10.55
N ASP A 95 9.89 -33.69 10.52
CA ASP A 95 10.81 -34.78 10.91
C ASP A 95 10.99 -34.93 12.43
N LYS A 96 10.33 -34.09 13.25
CA LYS A 96 10.50 -34.03 14.72
C LYS A 96 11.90 -33.61 15.18
N LYS A 97 12.70 -32.98 14.32
CA LYS A 97 14.00 -32.38 14.70
C LYS A 97 13.80 -31.07 15.46
N LEU A 98 12.69 -30.37 15.20
CA LEU A 98 12.36 -29.09 15.83
C LEU A 98 10.93 -29.08 16.37
N GLY A 99 10.80 -29.00 17.70
CA GLY A 99 9.52 -29.06 18.41
C GLY A 99 9.06 -30.50 18.67
N ASP A 100 8.19 -30.66 19.67
CA ASP A 100 7.67 -31.96 20.10
C ASP A 100 6.15 -32.02 19.86
N PHE A 101 5.77 -32.66 18.76
CA PHE A 101 4.37 -32.81 18.35
C PHE A 101 4.06 -34.27 18.01
N GLU A 102 3.06 -34.81 18.71
CA GLU A 102 2.71 -36.23 18.67
C GLU A 102 2.26 -36.70 17.28
N THR A 103 1.29 -35.99 16.66
CA THR A 103 0.65 -36.42 15.41
C THR A 103 1.26 -35.74 14.18
N ALA A 104 1.22 -36.43 13.03
CA ALA A 104 1.66 -35.86 11.76
C ALA A 104 0.84 -34.61 11.38
N GLU A 105 -0.45 -34.60 11.71
CA GLU A 105 -1.33 -33.44 11.53
C GLU A 105 -0.86 -32.22 12.34
N LYS A 106 -0.58 -32.37 13.65
CA LYS A 106 -0.07 -31.28 14.49
C LYS A 106 1.29 -30.76 13.99
N ARG A 107 2.16 -31.66 13.54
CA ARG A 107 3.45 -31.27 12.92
C ARG A 107 3.24 -30.46 11.65
N LEU A 108 2.35 -30.92 10.77
CA LEU A 108 2.03 -30.23 9.53
C LEU A 108 1.45 -28.84 9.79
N GLU A 109 0.47 -28.74 10.68
CA GLU A 109 -0.13 -27.46 11.05
C GLU A 109 0.92 -26.49 11.61
N GLN A 110 1.74 -26.95 12.56
CA GLN A 110 2.81 -26.13 13.11
C GLN A 110 3.78 -25.69 12.01
N ALA A 111 4.24 -26.61 11.15
CA ALA A 111 5.21 -26.32 10.12
C ALA A 111 4.68 -25.28 9.12
N VAL A 112 3.42 -25.42 8.68
CA VAL A 112 2.75 -24.45 7.79
C VAL A 112 2.65 -23.08 8.45
N LYS A 113 2.15 -23.00 9.70
CA LYS A 113 1.97 -21.72 10.39
C LYS A 113 3.31 -21.04 10.71
N THR A 114 4.31 -21.80 11.14
CA THR A 114 5.68 -21.31 11.38
C THR A 114 6.28 -20.70 10.12
N SER A 115 6.21 -21.41 8.99
CA SER A 115 6.69 -20.93 7.70
C SER A 115 5.94 -19.69 7.23
N LEU A 116 4.62 -19.64 7.44
CA LEU A 116 3.82 -18.47 7.07
C LEU A 116 4.18 -17.24 7.92
N VAL A 117 4.43 -17.39 9.22
CA VAL A 117 4.95 -16.30 10.07
C VAL A 117 6.33 -15.84 9.56
N LEU A 118 7.23 -16.78 9.27
CA LEU A 118 8.58 -16.44 8.79
C LEU A 118 8.57 -15.75 7.43
N VAL A 119 7.64 -16.06 6.52
CA VAL A 119 7.48 -15.37 5.23
C VAL A 119 6.80 -14.01 5.40
N THR A 120 5.80 -13.91 6.27
CA THR A 120 5.05 -12.67 6.50
C THR A 120 5.65 -11.76 7.57
N GLU A 121 6.87 -12.08 8.03
CA GLU A 121 7.64 -11.32 9.02
C GLU A 121 7.02 -11.22 10.41
N GLY A 122 5.96 -11.97 10.69
CA GLY A 122 5.18 -11.88 11.93
C GLY A 122 4.49 -10.54 12.12
N VAL A 123 4.18 -9.81 11.04
CA VAL A 123 3.51 -8.49 11.10
C VAL A 123 2.05 -8.54 10.66
N VAL A 124 1.54 -9.72 10.30
CA VAL A 124 0.15 -9.94 9.88
C VAL A 124 -0.48 -11.09 10.67
N VAL A 125 -1.80 -11.05 10.82
CA VAL A 125 -2.57 -12.09 11.53
C VAL A 125 -2.84 -13.35 10.70
N ALA A 126 -2.49 -13.35 9.41
CA ALA A 126 -2.79 -14.43 8.50
C ALA A 126 -2.34 -15.84 8.94
N PRO A 127 -1.18 -16.03 9.61
CA PRO A 127 -0.80 -17.35 10.13
C PRO A 127 -1.73 -17.89 11.23
N LEU A 128 -2.38 -17.02 12.00
CA LEU A 128 -3.28 -17.40 13.09
C LEU A 128 -4.73 -17.46 12.58
N ASP A 129 -5.24 -16.33 12.09
CA ASP A 129 -6.65 -16.16 11.77
C ASP A 129 -6.95 -16.39 10.28
N GLY A 130 -5.93 -16.39 9.42
CA GLY A 130 -6.09 -16.61 7.98
C GLY A 130 -6.05 -18.09 7.59
N VAL A 131 -5.31 -18.90 8.38
CA VAL A 131 -5.26 -20.36 8.26
C VAL A 131 -5.65 -20.98 9.61
N PRO A 132 -6.95 -21.02 9.96
CA PRO A 132 -7.40 -21.50 11.27
C PRO A 132 -6.89 -22.91 11.61
N SER A 133 -6.92 -23.83 10.64
CA SER A 133 -6.48 -25.21 10.83
C SER A 133 -5.92 -25.85 9.56
N VAL A 134 -4.99 -26.79 9.74
CA VAL A 134 -4.47 -27.69 8.69
C VAL A 134 -4.67 -29.12 9.15
N LYS A 135 -5.32 -29.94 8.33
CA LYS A 135 -5.71 -31.32 8.67
C LYS A 135 -5.17 -32.34 7.68
N ILE A 136 -5.15 -33.60 8.10
CA ILE A 136 -4.97 -34.76 7.21
C ILE A 136 -6.32 -35.48 7.11
N SER A 137 -7.04 -35.21 6.02
CA SER A 137 -8.39 -35.74 5.73
C SER A 137 -8.30 -36.98 4.84
N LYS A 138 -9.44 -37.63 4.53
CA LYS A 138 -9.49 -38.84 3.69
C LYS A 138 -10.34 -38.65 2.44
N ASN A 139 -9.81 -39.08 1.31
CA ASN A 139 -10.53 -39.22 0.04
C ASN A 139 -11.59 -40.34 0.14
N TYR A 140 -12.45 -40.45 -0.87
CA TYR A 140 -13.56 -41.42 -0.88
C TYR A 140 -13.06 -42.86 -1.00
N ASP A 141 -11.86 -43.03 -1.57
CA ASP A 141 -11.12 -44.29 -1.61
C ASP A 141 -10.34 -44.57 -0.30
N GLY A 142 -10.47 -43.72 0.72
CA GLY A 142 -9.78 -43.84 2.01
C GLY A 142 -8.35 -43.30 2.04
N SER A 143 -7.78 -42.88 0.91
CA SER A 143 -6.42 -42.34 0.85
C SER A 143 -6.31 -41.00 1.60
N PRO A 144 -5.28 -40.78 2.43
CA PRO A 144 -5.14 -39.55 3.20
C PRO A 144 -4.59 -38.41 2.33
N TYR A 145 -5.09 -37.19 2.53
CA TYR A 145 -4.64 -35.99 1.80
C TYR A 145 -4.59 -34.77 2.73
N VAL A 146 -3.91 -33.70 2.30
CA VAL A 146 -3.80 -32.44 3.07
C VAL A 146 -5.01 -31.53 2.84
N ASP A 147 -5.62 -31.07 3.93
CA ASP A 147 -6.83 -30.25 3.93
C ASP A 147 -6.62 -28.95 4.72
N ILE A 148 -6.62 -27.82 4.03
CA ILE A 148 -6.27 -26.52 4.63
C ILE A 148 -7.52 -25.64 4.70
N TYR A 149 -7.86 -25.19 5.91
CA TYR A 149 -8.98 -24.27 6.12
C TYR A 149 -8.48 -22.84 6.08
N PHE A 150 -9.07 -22.02 5.21
CA PHE A 150 -8.81 -20.60 5.10
C PHE A 150 -9.97 -19.76 5.63
N ALA A 151 -9.64 -18.59 6.17
CA ALA A 151 -10.61 -17.58 6.60
C ALA A 151 -10.25 -16.20 6.04
N GLY A 152 -11.20 -15.26 6.09
CA GLY A 152 -11.09 -13.92 5.49
C GLY A 152 -9.78 -13.15 5.79
N PRO A 153 -9.21 -13.23 7.02
CA PRO A 153 -7.94 -12.59 7.36
C PRO A 153 -6.74 -13.04 6.50
N ILE A 154 -6.83 -14.14 5.74
CA ILE A 154 -5.79 -14.58 4.80
C ILE A 154 -5.46 -13.50 3.75
N ARG A 155 -6.41 -12.61 3.44
CA ARG A 155 -6.20 -11.48 2.53
C ARG A 155 -5.04 -10.58 2.98
N ALA A 156 -4.84 -10.46 4.29
CA ALA A 156 -3.79 -9.63 4.87
C ALA A 156 -2.38 -10.18 4.63
N ALA A 157 -2.22 -11.49 4.36
CA ALA A 157 -0.93 -12.08 4.01
C ALA A 157 -0.34 -11.41 2.76
N GLY A 158 -1.19 -11.10 1.79
CA GLY A 158 -0.84 -10.49 0.52
C GLY A 158 0.04 -11.36 -0.37
N GLY A 159 0.12 -10.98 -1.66
CA GLY A 159 1.12 -11.51 -2.59
C GLY A 159 1.17 -13.04 -2.68
N THR A 160 2.38 -13.59 -2.60
CA THR A 160 2.65 -15.04 -2.66
C THR A 160 2.36 -15.75 -1.32
N ALA A 161 2.33 -15.02 -0.20
CA ALA A 161 2.13 -15.60 1.13
C ALA A 161 0.73 -16.20 1.30
N THR A 162 -0.29 -15.65 0.61
CA THR A 162 -1.65 -16.23 0.56
C THR A 162 -1.68 -17.68 0.06
N VAL A 163 -0.73 -18.08 -0.81
CA VAL A 163 -0.72 -19.41 -1.45
C VAL A 163 0.34 -20.35 -0.88
N LEU A 164 1.31 -19.80 -0.13
CA LEU A 164 2.37 -20.59 0.50
C LEU A 164 1.84 -21.81 1.29
N PRO A 165 0.72 -21.73 2.05
CA PRO A 165 0.17 -22.90 2.74
C PRO A 165 -0.13 -24.08 1.81
N LEU A 166 -0.63 -23.82 0.60
CA LEU A 166 -0.94 -24.89 -0.37
C LEU A 166 0.33 -25.55 -0.91
N ILE A 167 1.37 -24.77 -1.16
CA ILE A 167 2.65 -25.26 -1.66
C ILE A 167 3.37 -26.08 -0.58
N LEU A 168 3.35 -25.60 0.67
CA LEU A 168 3.85 -26.35 1.82
C LEU A 168 3.03 -27.61 2.09
N GLY A 169 1.70 -27.56 1.91
CA GLY A 169 0.84 -28.73 2.01
C GLY A 169 1.19 -29.81 0.99
N ASP A 170 1.43 -29.45 -0.28
CA ASP A 170 1.83 -30.41 -1.31
C ASP A 170 3.27 -30.94 -1.07
N TYR A 171 4.14 -30.09 -0.53
CA TYR A 171 5.48 -30.52 -0.14
C TYR A 171 5.43 -31.54 1.01
N ALA A 172 4.66 -31.25 2.06
CA ALA A 172 4.43 -32.19 3.15
C ALA A 172 3.77 -33.48 2.67
N ARG A 173 2.83 -33.41 1.71
CA ARG A 173 2.21 -34.59 1.11
C ARG A 173 3.28 -35.55 0.58
N LYS A 174 4.29 -35.05 -0.14
CA LYS A 174 5.41 -35.89 -0.61
C LYS A 174 6.25 -36.44 0.54
N LEU A 175 6.61 -35.61 1.52
CA LEU A 175 7.46 -36.01 2.65
C LEU A 175 6.79 -37.04 3.57
N LEU A 176 5.46 -36.94 3.76
CA LEU A 176 4.67 -37.80 4.63
C LEU A 176 4.03 -38.98 3.88
N GLY A 177 4.24 -39.12 2.57
CA GLY A 177 3.65 -40.18 1.76
C GLY A 177 2.12 -40.11 1.66
N LEU A 178 1.54 -38.91 1.69
CA LEU A 178 0.10 -38.70 1.54
C LEU A 178 -0.29 -38.68 0.05
N ASP A 179 -1.55 -38.98 -0.24
CA ASP A 179 -2.11 -38.89 -1.59
C ASP A 179 -2.57 -37.45 -1.90
N ARG A 180 -2.85 -37.18 -3.17
CA ARG A 180 -3.45 -35.92 -3.61
C ARG A 180 -4.92 -35.86 -3.23
N TYR A 181 -5.44 -34.64 -3.09
CA TYR A 181 -6.88 -34.40 -3.04
C TYR A 181 -7.55 -34.84 -4.35
N LYS A 182 -8.67 -35.58 -4.23
CA LYS A 182 -9.48 -36.09 -5.34
C LYS A 182 -10.90 -35.52 -5.21
N PRO A 183 -11.17 -34.30 -5.74
CA PRO A 183 -12.48 -33.67 -5.62
C PRO A 183 -13.55 -34.42 -6.43
N THR A 184 -14.78 -34.48 -5.92
CA THR A 184 -15.95 -34.90 -6.71
C THR A 184 -16.41 -33.77 -7.63
N ASP A 185 -17.22 -34.09 -8.65
CA ASP A 185 -17.75 -33.06 -9.54
C ASP A 185 -18.67 -32.07 -8.80
N GLU A 186 -19.48 -32.55 -7.85
CA GLU A 186 -20.30 -31.70 -6.98
C GLU A 186 -19.44 -30.77 -6.10
N GLU A 187 -18.33 -31.27 -5.56
CA GLU A 187 -17.39 -30.43 -4.81
C GLU A 187 -16.81 -29.34 -5.72
N VAL A 188 -16.43 -29.67 -6.97
CA VAL A 188 -15.89 -28.70 -7.93
C VAL A 188 -16.92 -27.61 -8.26
N GLU A 189 -18.15 -28.00 -8.58
CA GLU A 189 -19.20 -27.03 -8.91
C GLU A 189 -19.62 -26.18 -7.71
N ARG A 190 -19.53 -26.73 -6.48
CA ARG A 190 -19.65 -25.95 -5.25
C ARG A 190 -18.64 -24.80 -5.17
N TYR A 191 -17.38 -25.00 -5.58
CA TYR A 191 -16.39 -23.92 -5.64
C TYR A 191 -16.76 -22.84 -6.67
N VAL A 192 -17.32 -23.24 -7.82
CA VAL A 192 -17.75 -22.33 -8.88
C VAL A 192 -18.88 -21.44 -8.38
N GLU A 193 -19.90 -22.04 -7.75
CA GLU A 193 -21.03 -21.33 -7.18
C GLU A 193 -20.59 -20.35 -6.08
N GLU A 194 -19.80 -20.81 -5.10
CA GLU A 194 -19.30 -19.92 -4.03
C GLU A 194 -18.49 -18.74 -4.60
N CYS A 195 -17.66 -18.97 -5.61
CA CYS A 195 -16.89 -17.91 -6.25
C CYS A 195 -17.78 -16.88 -6.96
N ALA A 196 -18.88 -17.31 -7.57
CA ALA A 196 -19.84 -16.42 -8.23
C ALA A 196 -20.62 -15.61 -7.20
N VAL A 197 -21.18 -16.27 -6.17
CA VAL A 197 -21.91 -15.59 -5.09
C VAL A 197 -21.03 -14.61 -4.35
N TYR A 198 -19.79 -14.99 -4.04
CA TYR A 198 -18.84 -14.11 -3.36
C TYR A 198 -18.47 -12.87 -4.19
N ASP A 199 -18.48 -12.97 -5.52
CA ASP A 199 -18.23 -11.85 -6.44
C ASP A 199 -19.33 -10.78 -6.45
N GLU A 200 -20.55 -11.17 -6.06
CA GLU A 200 -21.67 -10.25 -5.85
C GLU A 200 -21.51 -9.48 -4.53
N ILE A 201 -20.93 -10.12 -3.51
CA ILE A 201 -20.74 -9.53 -2.17
C ILE A 201 -19.51 -8.63 -2.15
N PHE A 202 -18.40 -9.12 -2.68
CA PHE A 202 -17.11 -8.42 -2.69
C PHE A 202 -16.55 -8.31 -4.09
N THR A 203 -15.97 -7.15 -4.39
CA THR A 203 -15.15 -7.06 -5.59
C THR A 203 -13.75 -7.59 -5.34
N ARG A 204 -13.40 -8.58 -6.15
CA ARG A 204 -12.08 -9.18 -6.24
C ARG A 204 -11.16 -8.44 -7.22
N GLN A 205 -9.86 -8.50 -6.96
CA GLN A 205 -8.84 -7.96 -7.87
C GLN A 205 -8.78 -8.70 -9.22
N TYR A 206 -9.15 -9.98 -9.22
CA TYR A 206 -9.29 -10.82 -10.40
C TYR A 206 -10.58 -11.63 -10.27
N LYS A 207 -11.43 -11.59 -11.29
CA LYS A 207 -12.66 -12.39 -11.33
C LYS A 207 -12.35 -13.66 -12.11
N LEU A 208 -12.52 -14.80 -11.44
CA LEU A 208 -12.32 -16.11 -12.04
C LEU A 208 -13.54 -16.51 -12.86
N SER A 209 -13.31 -17.03 -14.07
CA SER A 209 -14.34 -17.77 -14.79
C SER A 209 -14.59 -19.12 -14.11
N GLY A 210 -15.79 -19.70 -14.28
CA GLY A 210 -16.07 -21.03 -13.75
C GLY A 210 -15.12 -22.10 -14.29
N GLU A 211 -14.64 -21.95 -15.53
CA GLU A 211 -13.64 -22.85 -16.12
C GLU A 211 -12.26 -22.73 -15.43
N GLU A 212 -11.83 -21.51 -15.12
CA GLU A 212 -10.59 -21.30 -14.35
C GLU A 212 -10.71 -21.90 -12.94
N VAL A 213 -11.86 -21.75 -12.27
CA VAL A 213 -12.11 -22.40 -10.97
C VAL A 213 -11.98 -23.92 -11.07
N ARG A 214 -12.66 -24.54 -12.06
CA ARG A 214 -12.59 -26.00 -12.29
C ARG A 214 -11.16 -26.49 -12.49
N LYS A 215 -10.39 -25.78 -13.31
CA LYS A 215 -8.97 -26.07 -13.56
C LYS A 215 -8.14 -26.01 -12.28
N ILE A 216 -8.36 -24.99 -11.45
CA ILE A 216 -7.64 -24.85 -10.17
C ILE A 216 -7.97 -26.00 -9.22
N ILE A 217 -9.25 -26.29 -9.00
CA ILE A 217 -9.65 -27.30 -8.02
C ILE A 217 -9.23 -28.71 -8.44
N ARG A 218 -9.35 -29.05 -9.73
CA ARG A 218 -8.90 -30.37 -10.24
C ARG A 218 -7.38 -30.49 -10.32
N GLY A 219 -6.67 -29.38 -10.51
CA GLY A 219 -5.21 -29.37 -10.58
C GLY A 219 -4.54 -29.42 -9.20
N CYS A 220 -5.12 -28.76 -8.20
CA CYS A 220 -4.51 -28.60 -6.88
C CYS A 220 -4.45 -29.93 -6.11
N PRO A 221 -3.25 -30.41 -5.69
CA PRO A 221 -3.11 -31.67 -4.95
C PRO A 221 -3.51 -31.56 -3.47
N VAL A 222 -3.81 -30.35 -3.00
CA VAL A 222 -4.20 -30.02 -1.63
C VAL A 222 -5.62 -29.44 -1.65
N CYS A 223 -6.47 -29.83 -0.69
CA CYS A 223 -7.81 -29.28 -0.59
C CYS A 223 -7.78 -27.84 -0.06
N ILE A 224 -8.45 -26.93 -0.78
CA ILE A 224 -8.57 -25.51 -0.45
C ILE A 224 -9.90 -25.30 0.27
N ASN A 225 -9.96 -25.58 1.56
CA ASN A 225 -11.19 -25.50 2.35
C ASN A 225 -11.32 -24.13 3.05
N GLY A 226 -12.37 -23.94 3.85
CA GLY A 226 -12.51 -22.70 4.61
C GLY A 226 -13.66 -22.68 5.59
N GLU A 227 -13.61 -21.71 6.49
CA GLU A 227 -14.72 -21.42 7.40
C GLU A 227 -15.82 -20.62 6.67
N PRO A 228 -17.09 -20.78 7.05
CA PRO A 228 -18.20 -20.03 6.49
C PRO A 228 -18.15 -18.57 6.97
N THR A 229 -17.49 -17.69 6.21
CA THR A 229 -17.31 -16.28 6.61
C THR A 229 -18.50 -15.40 6.27
N GLU A 230 -19.33 -15.77 5.29
CA GLU A 230 -20.45 -14.97 4.83
C GLU A 230 -21.78 -15.56 5.29
N GLU A 231 -22.78 -14.74 5.60
CA GLU A 231 -24.14 -15.22 5.93
C GLU A 231 -24.87 -15.82 4.73
N ARG A 232 -24.46 -15.49 3.50
CA ARG A 232 -25.09 -15.98 2.27
C ARG A 232 -24.81 -17.47 2.08
N GLU A 233 -25.86 -18.21 1.72
CA GLU A 233 -25.78 -19.64 1.45
C GLU A 233 -25.69 -19.96 -0.04
N VAL A 234 -25.20 -21.15 -0.36
CA VAL A 234 -25.32 -21.76 -1.68
C VAL A 234 -26.70 -22.39 -1.88
N SER A 235 -27.11 -22.46 -3.13
CA SER A 235 -28.43 -22.92 -3.58
C SER A 235 -28.37 -24.37 -4.03
N ASP A 236 -27.44 -24.71 -4.92
CA ASP A 236 -27.46 -25.99 -5.64
C ASP A 236 -26.65 -27.08 -4.91
N TYR A 237 -25.41 -26.79 -4.54
CA TYR A 237 -24.49 -27.81 -4.02
C TYR A 237 -24.43 -27.84 -2.48
N ARG A 238 -25.55 -28.20 -1.84
CA ARG A 238 -25.73 -28.20 -0.38
C ARG A 238 -25.38 -29.54 0.26
N ASN A 239 -25.01 -29.52 1.56
CA ASN A 239 -24.82 -30.68 2.43
C ASN A 239 -23.76 -31.70 1.94
N LEU A 240 -22.70 -31.24 1.30
CA LEU A 240 -21.59 -32.11 0.90
C LEU A 240 -20.83 -32.61 2.14
N GLU A 241 -20.48 -33.90 2.16
CA GLU A 241 -19.89 -34.58 3.32
C GLU A 241 -18.63 -33.89 3.87
N ARG A 242 -17.75 -33.42 2.98
CA ARG A 242 -16.50 -32.73 3.34
C ARG A 242 -16.63 -31.23 3.53
N VAL A 243 -17.82 -30.67 3.34
CA VAL A 243 -18.10 -29.24 3.48
C VAL A 243 -19.13 -29.05 4.60
N HIS A 244 -18.64 -28.73 5.80
CA HIS A 244 -19.44 -28.68 7.03
C HIS A 244 -20.50 -27.55 7.09
N SER A 245 -20.64 -26.73 6.05
CA SER A 245 -21.59 -25.60 6.01
C SER A 245 -22.10 -25.33 4.60
N ASN A 246 -23.33 -24.82 4.49
CA ASN A 246 -23.90 -24.33 3.23
C ASN A 246 -23.62 -22.84 2.99
N ARG A 247 -22.97 -22.16 3.93
CA ARG A 247 -22.58 -20.76 3.80
C ARG A 247 -21.32 -20.60 2.96
N VAL A 248 -21.18 -19.44 2.32
CA VAL A 248 -20.01 -19.12 1.48
C VAL A 248 -18.74 -18.97 2.31
N ARG A 249 -17.66 -19.61 1.83
CA ARG A 249 -16.32 -19.60 2.42
C ARG A 249 -15.46 -18.54 1.74
N GLY A 250 -15.53 -17.30 2.23
CA GLY A 250 -14.84 -16.15 1.63
C GLY A 250 -13.31 -16.27 1.64
N GLY A 251 -12.72 -16.86 2.69
CA GLY A 251 -11.28 -17.13 2.77
C GLY A 251 -10.77 -18.01 1.62
N MET A 252 -11.51 -19.09 1.33
CA MET A 252 -11.25 -19.97 0.19
C MET A 252 -11.36 -19.20 -1.14
N CYS A 253 -12.42 -18.41 -1.34
CA CYS A 253 -12.63 -17.63 -2.57
C CYS A 253 -11.49 -16.62 -2.82
N LEU A 254 -10.94 -16.03 -1.76
CA LEU A 254 -9.79 -15.13 -1.81
C LEU A 254 -8.50 -15.85 -2.20
N VAL A 255 -8.26 -17.07 -1.69
CA VAL A 255 -7.09 -17.87 -2.05
C VAL A 255 -7.10 -18.27 -3.52
N LEU A 256 -8.27 -18.66 -4.06
CA LEU A 256 -8.41 -18.98 -5.48
C LEU A 256 -8.10 -17.77 -6.37
N SER A 257 -8.77 -16.65 -6.10
CA SER A 257 -8.75 -15.46 -6.97
C SER A 257 -7.53 -14.57 -6.76
N GLU A 258 -7.34 -14.06 -5.54
CA GLU A 258 -6.26 -13.11 -5.23
C GLU A 258 -4.92 -13.80 -4.94
N GLY A 259 -4.97 -15.11 -4.66
CA GLY A 259 -3.81 -15.98 -4.51
C GLY A 259 -3.41 -16.68 -5.82
N ILE A 260 -4.04 -17.82 -6.12
CA ILE A 260 -3.62 -18.73 -7.19
C ILE A 260 -3.64 -18.04 -8.55
N ALA A 261 -4.77 -17.44 -8.93
CA ALA A 261 -4.93 -16.84 -10.26
C ALA A 261 -3.97 -15.66 -10.47
N LEU A 262 -3.92 -14.72 -9.51
CA LEU A 262 -3.05 -13.54 -9.60
C LEU A 262 -1.56 -13.81 -9.46
N LYS A 263 -1.16 -14.97 -8.93
CA LYS A 263 0.24 -15.31 -8.63
C LYS A 263 0.72 -16.58 -9.30
N ALA A 264 -0.03 -17.11 -10.27
CA ALA A 264 0.24 -18.38 -10.95
C ALA A 264 1.72 -18.56 -11.36
N MET A 265 2.34 -17.54 -11.99
CA MET A 265 3.75 -17.61 -12.39
C MET A 265 4.73 -17.72 -11.20
N LYS A 266 4.50 -16.97 -10.12
CA LYS A 266 5.34 -17.05 -8.90
C LYS A 266 5.15 -18.38 -8.18
N ILE A 267 3.94 -18.91 -8.17
CA ILE A 267 3.62 -20.22 -7.59
C ILE A 267 4.34 -21.32 -8.38
N LEU A 268 4.30 -21.28 -9.71
CA LEU A 268 5.00 -22.24 -10.57
C LEU A 268 6.51 -22.24 -10.31
N GLN A 269 7.12 -21.05 -10.16
CA GLN A 269 8.55 -20.95 -9.81
C GLN A 269 8.86 -21.57 -8.44
N MET A 270 8.01 -21.34 -7.44
CA MET A 270 8.19 -21.87 -6.09
C MET A 270 7.95 -23.39 -6.03
N ALA A 271 6.94 -23.90 -6.74
CA ALA A 271 6.68 -25.32 -6.92
C ALA A 271 7.87 -26.04 -7.56
N LYS A 272 8.44 -25.47 -8.65
CA LYS A 272 9.64 -26.01 -9.32
C LYS A 272 10.83 -26.12 -8.39
N ARG A 273 11.05 -25.13 -7.50
CA ARG A 273 12.14 -25.18 -6.50
C ARG A 273 12.02 -26.35 -5.52
N LEU A 274 10.79 -26.74 -5.18
CA LEU A 274 10.50 -27.86 -4.29
C LEU A 274 10.29 -29.19 -5.03
N GLY A 275 10.53 -29.22 -6.35
CA GLY A 275 10.29 -30.41 -7.18
C GLY A 275 8.81 -30.83 -7.22
N LEU A 276 7.87 -29.89 -7.08
CA LEU A 276 6.43 -30.14 -7.10
C LEU A 276 5.87 -30.00 -8.52
N ASP A 277 4.87 -30.83 -8.84
CA ASP A 277 4.21 -30.79 -10.15
C ASP A 277 2.98 -29.87 -10.11
N TRP A 278 3.20 -28.63 -10.53
CA TRP A 278 2.17 -27.59 -10.66
C TRP A 278 2.04 -27.10 -12.11
N GLY A 279 2.41 -27.94 -13.09
CA GLY A 279 2.37 -27.58 -14.52
C GLY A 279 0.97 -27.18 -15.02
N TRP A 280 -0.08 -27.65 -14.35
CA TRP A 280 -1.47 -27.29 -14.64
C TRP A 280 -1.76 -25.77 -14.56
N LEU A 281 -0.95 -24.99 -13.82
CA LEU A 281 -1.10 -23.54 -13.75
C LEU A 281 -0.80 -22.85 -15.09
N GLU A 282 -0.03 -23.46 -15.98
CA GLU A 282 0.29 -22.90 -17.30
C GLU A 282 -0.98 -22.67 -18.15
N GLN A 283 -2.03 -23.45 -17.92
CA GLN A 283 -3.34 -23.29 -18.58
C GLN A 283 -4.14 -22.07 -18.10
N ILE A 284 -3.69 -21.41 -17.02
CA ILE A 284 -4.32 -20.22 -16.40
C ILE A 284 -3.45 -18.97 -16.62
N ILE A 285 -2.14 -19.13 -16.87
CA ILE A 285 -1.23 -17.99 -17.08
C ILE A 285 -1.46 -17.39 -18.47
N LYS A 286 -2.06 -16.20 -18.54
CA LYS A 286 -2.07 -15.35 -19.74
C LYS A 286 -0.69 -14.72 -19.93
N ILE A 287 0.23 -15.39 -20.64
CA ILE A 287 1.57 -14.86 -20.93
C ILE A 287 1.47 -13.79 -22.02
N GLY A 288 1.72 -12.53 -21.68
CA GLY A 288 2.20 -11.54 -22.64
C GLY A 288 3.66 -11.83 -22.95
N LYS A 289 3.97 -12.31 -24.16
CA LYS A 289 5.35 -12.50 -24.62
C LYS A 289 6.03 -11.13 -24.72
N GLY A 290 6.95 -10.84 -23.80
CA GLY A 290 7.82 -9.67 -23.87
C GLY A 290 8.91 -9.90 -24.91
N GLY A 291 8.76 -9.29 -26.09
CA GLY A 291 9.85 -9.06 -27.02
C GLY A 291 10.38 -7.64 -26.85
N GLU A 292 11.68 -7.44 -27.02
CA GLU A 292 12.34 -6.14 -27.16
C GLU A 292 11.76 -5.39 -28.36
N LYS A 293 10.74 -4.59 -28.10
CA LYS A 293 10.31 -3.45 -28.92
C LYS A 293 10.24 -2.25 -27.98
N GLU A 294 10.35 -1.04 -28.51
CA GLU A 294 9.96 0.17 -27.77
C GLU A 294 8.65 -0.13 -27.04
N ILE A 295 8.70 -0.11 -25.71
CA ILE A 295 7.54 -0.46 -24.90
C ILE A 295 6.57 0.71 -25.01
N ASN A 296 5.70 0.68 -26.01
CA ASN A 296 4.62 1.64 -26.12
C ASN A 296 3.62 1.34 -25.00
N VAL A 297 3.68 2.12 -23.92
CA VAL A 297 2.84 1.92 -22.74
C VAL A 297 1.54 2.71 -22.88
N GLU A 298 0.49 2.01 -23.32
CA GLU A 298 -0.85 2.58 -23.50
C GLU A 298 -1.41 3.27 -22.23
N PRO A 299 -2.26 4.30 -22.39
CA PRO A 299 -2.93 4.96 -21.26
C PRO A 299 -3.80 4.00 -20.44
N SER A 300 -3.74 4.08 -19.09
CA SER A 300 -4.51 3.19 -18.22
C SER A 300 -5.69 3.89 -17.56
N TYR A 301 -6.90 3.41 -17.83
CA TYR A 301 -8.14 3.94 -17.24
C TYR A 301 -8.53 3.24 -15.92
N SER A 302 -7.75 2.25 -15.48
CA SER A 302 -8.07 1.41 -14.32
C SER A 302 -8.27 2.22 -13.03
N TYR A 303 -7.51 3.30 -12.85
CA TYR A 303 -7.62 4.17 -11.68
C TYR A 303 -8.93 4.93 -11.64
N LEU A 304 -9.63 5.14 -12.77
CA LEU A 304 -10.92 5.83 -12.85
C LEU A 304 -12.13 4.94 -12.53
N THR A 305 -11.92 3.65 -12.29
CA THR A 305 -13.01 2.76 -11.87
C THR A 305 -13.46 3.10 -10.44
N ARG A 306 -14.78 3.01 -10.18
CA ARG A 306 -15.41 3.14 -8.85
C ARG A 306 -15.11 4.47 -8.17
N ILE A 307 -15.41 5.55 -8.87
CA ILE A 307 -15.34 6.89 -8.30
C ILE A 307 -16.53 7.03 -7.36
N ALA A 308 -16.24 7.23 -6.08
CA ALA A 308 -17.25 7.63 -5.11
C ALA A 308 -17.57 9.12 -5.30
N ALA A 309 -18.80 9.52 -5.01
CA ALA A 309 -19.18 10.92 -4.98
C ALA A 309 -18.22 11.73 -4.07
N GLY A 310 -17.87 12.95 -4.47
CA GLY A 310 -16.94 13.82 -3.76
C GLY A 310 -15.46 13.49 -3.92
N ARG A 311 -15.07 12.61 -4.84
CA ARG A 311 -13.66 12.33 -5.16
C ARG A 311 -13.30 12.91 -6.53
N PRO A 312 -12.64 14.08 -6.60
CA PRO A 312 -12.30 14.71 -7.87
C PRO A 312 -11.32 13.88 -8.69
N ILE A 313 -11.45 14.00 -10.00
CA ILE A 313 -10.45 13.57 -10.98
C ILE A 313 -9.56 14.78 -11.25
N PHE A 314 -8.26 14.64 -11.03
CA PHE A 314 -7.32 15.73 -11.26
C PHE A 314 -6.78 15.70 -12.69
N ALA A 315 -6.45 14.51 -13.20
CA ALA A 315 -5.96 14.34 -14.56
C ALA A 315 -6.46 13.04 -15.18
N TYR A 316 -6.75 13.08 -16.48
CA TYR A 316 -7.03 11.90 -17.31
C TYR A 316 -5.74 11.18 -17.74
N PRO A 317 -5.82 9.91 -18.18
CA PRO A 317 -4.63 9.10 -18.46
C PRO A 317 -3.76 9.73 -19.56
N SER A 318 -2.45 9.85 -19.32
CA SER A 318 -1.46 10.41 -20.26
C SER A 318 -1.83 11.78 -20.88
N ARG A 319 -2.72 12.55 -20.26
CA ARG A 319 -3.20 13.82 -20.83
C ARG A 319 -2.20 14.95 -20.57
N MET A 320 -1.81 15.65 -21.64
CA MET A 320 -1.05 16.91 -21.57
C MET A 320 -1.75 17.90 -20.62
N GLY A 321 -1.00 18.56 -19.74
CA GLY A 321 -1.57 19.39 -18.67
C GLY A 321 -1.81 18.65 -17.36
N GLY A 322 -1.76 17.32 -17.37
CA GLY A 322 -1.80 16.50 -16.15
C GLY A 322 -0.54 16.67 -15.28
N PHE A 323 -0.30 15.71 -14.40
CA PHE A 323 0.89 15.70 -13.57
C PHE A 323 2.12 15.30 -14.37
N ARG A 324 3.10 16.18 -14.53
CA ARG A 324 4.33 15.88 -15.27
C ARG A 324 5.22 14.92 -14.46
N LEU A 325 5.63 13.80 -15.04
CA LEU A 325 6.53 12.86 -14.38
C LEU A 325 7.93 13.46 -14.25
N ARG A 326 8.40 13.58 -13.01
CA ARG A 326 9.79 13.85 -12.66
C ARG A 326 10.31 12.74 -11.77
N TYR A 327 11.44 12.13 -12.13
CA TYR A 327 12.05 11.11 -11.27
C TYR A 327 12.75 11.76 -10.09
N GLY A 328 12.48 11.25 -8.90
CA GLY A 328 13.15 11.69 -7.69
C GLY A 328 12.44 11.24 -6.43
N ARG A 329 13.02 11.59 -5.29
CA ARG A 329 12.49 11.19 -3.99
C ARG A 329 12.78 12.28 -2.96
N THR A 330 11.79 12.61 -2.15
CA THR A 330 11.98 13.51 -1.01
C THR A 330 12.28 12.71 0.26
N ARG A 331 12.69 13.40 1.33
CA ARG A 331 12.89 12.79 2.65
C ARG A 331 11.62 12.12 3.19
N ASN A 332 10.43 12.65 2.85
CA ASN A 332 9.13 12.22 3.37
C ASN A 332 8.33 11.31 2.41
N SER A 333 8.74 11.12 1.15
CA SER A 333 7.94 10.34 0.19
C SER A 333 8.14 8.82 0.27
N GLY A 334 9.23 8.33 0.88
CA GLY A 334 9.47 6.88 0.94
C GLY A 334 9.61 6.25 -0.46
N ILE A 335 9.11 5.02 -0.63
CA ILE A 335 9.12 4.34 -1.95
C ILE A 335 7.87 4.69 -2.75
N MET A 336 6.68 4.58 -2.16
CA MET A 336 5.39 4.70 -2.86
C MET A 336 4.69 6.05 -2.66
N GLY A 337 5.22 6.92 -1.79
CA GLY A 337 4.74 8.28 -1.69
C GLY A 337 5.26 9.11 -2.86
N LYS A 338 4.49 10.13 -3.25
CA LYS A 338 4.79 11.00 -4.37
C LYS A 338 4.85 12.46 -3.91
N GLY A 339 5.78 13.22 -4.49
CA GLY A 339 5.94 14.64 -4.21
C GLY A 339 5.07 15.47 -5.15
N LEU A 340 4.41 16.49 -4.61
CA LEU A 340 3.70 17.52 -5.38
C LEU A 340 4.09 18.92 -4.89
N HIS A 341 4.04 19.89 -5.78
CA HIS A 341 4.25 21.28 -5.39
C HIS A 341 3.07 21.77 -4.51
N PRO A 342 3.33 22.50 -3.39
CA PRO A 342 2.27 23.00 -2.51
C PRO A 342 1.24 23.89 -3.22
N ALA A 343 1.65 24.67 -4.23
CA ALA A 343 0.72 25.45 -5.04
C ALA A 343 -0.36 24.58 -5.71
N THR A 344 0.02 23.41 -6.25
CA THR A 344 -0.92 22.45 -6.85
C THR A 344 -1.90 21.91 -5.82
N MET A 345 -1.47 21.71 -4.57
CA MET A 345 -2.34 21.28 -3.49
C MET A 345 -3.42 22.32 -3.20
N VAL A 346 -3.05 23.60 -3.09
CA VAL A 346 -4.01 24.70 -2.87
C VAL A 346 -4.97 24.86 -4.05
N LEU A 347 -4.45 24.90 -5.29
CA LEU A 347 -5.29 25.06 -6.48
C LEU A 347 -6.23 23.88 -6.75
N SER A 348 -6.00 22.74 -6.11
CA SER A 348 -6.91 21.60 -6.17
C SER A 348 -8.10 21.72 -5.20
N ASP A 349 -8.49 22.96 -4.85
CA ASP A 349 -9.44 23.30 -3.79
C ASP A 349 -9.12 22.57 -2.46
N GLU A 350 -7.83 22.42 -2.17
CA GLU A 350 -7.30 21.70 -1.00
C GLU A 350 -7.76 20.22 -0.89
N PHE A 351 -8.35 19.62 -1.95
CA PHE A 351 -8.66 18.19 -1.97
C PHE A 351 -7.40 17.33 -1.91
N ILE A 352 -6.28 17.83 -2.43
CA ILE A 352 -4.97 17.23 -2.25
C ILE A 352 -4.33 17.88 -1.03
N SER A 353 -4.23 17.12 0.06
CA SER A 353 -3.52 17.53 1.27
C SER A 353 -2.46 16.49 1.68
N VAL A 354 -1.68 16.80 2.72
CA VAL A 354 -0.60 15.93 3.18
C VAL A 354 -1.17 14.59 3.68
N GLY A 355 -0.74 13.50 3.06
CA GLY A 355 -1.18 12.16 3.43
C GLY A 355 -2.49 11.71 2.74
N VAL A 356 -3.13 12.56 1.94
CA VAL A 356 -4.20 12.13 1.04
C VAL A 356 -3.65 11.07 0.09
N GLN A 357 -4.42 10.00 -0.07
CA GLN A 357 -4.11 8.98 -1.05
C GLN A 357 -4.60 9.44 -2.42
N LEU A 358 -3.72 9.48 -3.42
CA LEU A 358 -4.11 9.52 -4.83
C LEU A 358 -4.22 8.10 -5.40
N LYS A 359 -5.20 7.90 -6.28
CA LYS A 359 -5.21 6.79 -7.24
C LYS A 359 -4.54 7.30 -8.50
N VAL A 360 -3.36 6.75 -8.80
CA VAL A 360 -2.54 7.18 -9.93
C VAL A 360 -2.65 6.17 -11.06
N GLU A 361 -2.46 6.67 -12.27
CA GLU A 361 -2.36 5.86 -13.48
C GLU A 361 -1.12 4.94 -13.44
N ARG A 362 0.02 5.51 -13.03
CA ARG A 362 1.32 4.84 -12.98
C ARG A 362 2.33 5.63 -12.13
N PRO A 363 3.41 5.00 -11.65
CA PRO A 363 3.50 3.56 -11.34
C PRO A 363 2.64 3.22 -10.12
N GLY A 364 2.22 1.96 -10.03
CA GLY A 364 1.42 1.47 -8.91
C GLY A 364 -0.05 1.93 -8.94
N LYS A 365 -0.86 1.37 -8.02
CA LYS A 365 -2.32 1.65 -7.98
C LYS A 365 -2.67 2.89 -7.16
N SER A 366 -1.78 3.33 -6.27
CA SER A 366 -2.06 4.38 -5.28
C SER A 366 -0.78 4.97 -4.73
N ALA A 367 -0.84 6.22 -4.29
CA ALA A 367 0.27 6.93 -3.67
C ALA A 367 -0.23 7.79 -2.50
N GLY A 368 0.55 7.90 -1.44
CA GLY A 368 0.38 9.00 -0.48
C GLY A 368 1.08 10.25 -1.03
N VAL A 369 0.49 11.42 -0.83
CA VAL A 369 1.04 12.68 -1.34
C VAL A 369 1.77 13.45 -0.24
N PHE A 370 2.92 14.03 -0.61
CA PHE A 370 3.73 14.87 0.26
C PHE A 370 4.20 16.12 -0.49
N PRO A 371 4.43 17.24 0.23
CA PRO A 371 4.87 18.48 -0.40
C PRO A 371 6.34 18.40 -0.82
N CYS A 372 6.63 18.98 -1.98
CA CYS A 372 7.97 19.29 -2.48
C CYS A 372 7.92 20.66 -3.14
N ASP A 373 8.49 21.67 -2.50
CA ASP A 373 8.53 23.06 -2.95
C ASP A 373 9.60 23.32 -4.02
N SER A 374 10.56 22.40 -4.18
CA SER A 374 11.67 22.58 -5.12
C SER A 374 11.33 22.17 -6.57
N ILE A 375 10.19 21.53 -6.83
CA ILE A 375 9.78 21.07 -8.17
C ILE A 375 8.82 22.08 -8.82
N GLU A 376 8.49 21.89 -10.10
CA GLU A 376 7.65 22.86 -10.80
C GLU A 376 6.20 22.83 -10.31
N GLY A 377 5.68 24.00 -9.95
CA GLY A 377 4.28 24.21 -9.64
C GLY A 377 3.38 24.27 -10.89
N PRO A 378 2.09 24.53 -10.68
CA PRO A 378 1.10 24.57 -11.74
C PRO A 378 1.26 25.82 -12.61
N ILE A 379 0.77 25.74 -13.84
CA ILE A 379 0.62 26.89 -14.74
C ILE A 379 -0.87 27.20 -14.84
N VAL A 380 -1.23 28.46 -14.58
CA VAL A 380 -2.62 28.91 -14.51
C VAL A 380 -2.89 30.03 -15.50
N ARG A 381 -4.16 30.13 -15.91
CA ARG A 381 -4.73 31.29 -16.56
C ARG A 381 -5.63 32.02 -15.59
N LEU A 382 -5.35 33.31 -15.37
CA LEU A 382 -6.18 34.17 -14.54
C LEU A 382 -7.39 34.70 -15.31
N ALA A 383 -8.38 35.23 -14.59
CA ALA A 383 -9.55 35.90 -15.17
C ALA A 383 -9.18 37.08 -16.09
N SER A 384 -8.03 37.72 -15.84
CA SER A 384 -7.44 38.76 -16.69
C SER A 384 -6.93 38.23 -18.04
N GLY A 385 -6.82 36.91 -18.21
CA GLY A 385 -6.19 36.27 -19.37
C GLY A 385 -4.67 36.09 -19.23
N GLU A 386 -4.05 36.60 -18.17
CA GLU A 386 -2.65 36.37 -17.82
C GLU A 386 -2.38 34.87 -17.60
N VAL A 387 -1.32 34.36 -18.22
CA VAL A 387 -0.79 33.02 -17.99
C VAL A 387 0.48 33.14 -17.18
N ARG A 388 0.54 32.43 -16.06
CA ARG A 388 1.72 32.41 -15.19
C ARG A 388 1.94 31.05 -14.57
N GLN A 389 3.20 30.73 -14.32
CA GLN A 389 3.58 29.60 -13.47
C GLN A 389 3.60 30.06 -12.01
N LEU A 390 3.15 29.21 -11.10
CA LEU A 390 3.20 29.49 -9.67
C LEU A 390 4.39 28.78 -9.04
N HIS A 391 5.21 29.53 -8.32
CA HIS A 391 6.48 29.06 -7.76
C HIS A 391 6.45 28.89 -6.24
N SER A 392 5.37 29.29 -5.58
CA SER A 392 5.27 29.20 -4.12
C SER A 392 3.83 28.95 -3.64
N LEU A 393 3.71 28.56 -2.37
CA LEU A 393 2.42 28.42 -1.70
C LEU A 393 1.72 29.77 -1.56
N GLU A 394 2.50 30.81 -1.27
CA GLU A 394 2.05 32.18 -1.06
C GLU A 394 1.44 32.76 -2.32
N GLU A 395 2.11 32.59 -3.48
CA GLU A 395 1.58 33.00 -4.79
C GLU A 395 0.24 32.32 -5.08
N ALA A 396 0.14 31.01 -4.84
CA ALA A 396 -1.09 30.27 -5.09
C ALA A 396 -2.28 30.76 -4.25
N ARG A 397 -2.03 31.14 -2.99
CA ARG A 397 -3.06 31.71 -2.12
C ARG A 397 -3.48 33.11 -2.58
N GLN A 398 -2.54 33.93 -3.04
CA GLN A 398 -2.83 35.30 -3.49
C GLN A 398 -3.65 35.34 -4.78
N CYS A 399 -3.45 34.38 -5.68
CA CYS A 399 -4.16 34.35 -6.97
C CYS A 399 -5.36 33.41 -7.01
N LEU A 400 -5.67 32.66 -5.93
CA LEU A 400 -6.67 31.59 -5.93
C LEU A 400 -8.02 32.05 -6.52
N ASP A 401 -8.56 33.16 -6.03
CA ASP A 401 -9.85 33.73 -6.47
C ASP A 401 -9.81 34.27 -7.92
N GLN A 402 -8.62 34.45 -8.48
CA GLN A 402 -8.40 34.98 -9.82
C GLN A 402 -8.16 33.87 -10.84
N VAL A 403 -7.91 32.63 -10.41
CA VAL A 403 -7.65 31.51 -11.33
C VAL A 403 -8.93 31.16 -12.10
N LYS A 404 -8.89 31.31 -13.42
CA LYS A 404 -9.95 30.90 -14.34
C LYS A 404 -9.78 29.45 -14.78
N GLU A 405 -8.53 29.03 -15.00
CA GLU A 405 -8.21 27.68 -15.46
C GLU A 405 -6.80 27.25 -15.02
N VAL A 406 -6.65 25.99 -14.61
CA VAL A 406 -5.34 25.37 -14.39
C VAL A 406 -4.95 24.65 -15.68
N LEU A 407 -3.97 25.19 -16.40
CA LEU A 407 -3.51 24.65 -17.68
C LEU A 407 -2.60 23.42 -17.48
N PHE A 408 -1.73 23.49 -16.46
CA PHE A 408 -0.82 22.39 -16.09
C PHE A 408 -0.83 22.21 -14.59
N LEU A 409 -0.93 20.96 -14.11
CA LEU A 409 -0.90 20.64 -12.69
C LEU A 409 0.51 20.75 -12.06
N GLY A 410 1.56 20.80 -12.88
CA GLY A 410 2.95 20.81 -12.44
C GLY A 410 3.53 19.39 -12.24
N ASP A 411 4.63 19.32 -11.51
CA ASP A 411 5.41 18.10 -11.33
C ASP A 411 4.77 17.12 -10.34
N LEU A 412 4.85 15.83 -10.68
CA LEU A 412 4.68 14.70 -9.76
C LEU A 412 6.01 13.96 -9.63
N LEU A 413 6.62 14.11 -8.46
CA LEU A 413 7.89 13.50 -8.14
C LEU A 413 7.70 12.02 -7.78
N VAL A 414 8.28 11.14 -8.57
CA VAL A 414 8.13 9.68 -8.42
C VAL A 414 9.48 9.00 -8.26
N SER A 415 9.61 8.17 -7.24
CA SER A 415 10.83 7.40 -6.98
C SER A 415 11.00 6.30 -8.02
N TYR A 416 12.24 6.11 -8.50
CA TYR A 416 12.62 4.91 -9.28
C TYR A 416 12.22 3.61 -8.58
N GLY A 417 12.31 3.59 -7.23
CA GLY A 417 11.93 2.42 -6.43
C GLY A 417 10.47 2.03 -6.58
N ASP A 418 9.57 2.98 -6.85
CA ASP A 418 8.15 2.71 -7.08
C ASP A 418 7.92 1.95 -8.39
N PHE A 419 8.58 2.39 -9.47
CA PHE A 419 8.57 1.68 -10.77
C PHE A 419 9.12 0.26 -10.64
N LYS A 420 10.27 0.11 -9.98
CA LYS A 420 10.89 -1.19 -9.72
C LYS A 420 9.97 -2.11 -8.91
N GLN A 421 9.34 -1.59 -7.85
CA GLN A 421 8.43 -2.36 -6.99
C GLN A 421 7.14 -2.76 -7.72
N ALA A 422 6.61 -1.87 -8.56
CA ALA A 422 5.46 -2.13 -9.40
C ALA A 422 5.76 -3.04 -10.61
N ALA A 423 7.04 -3.33 -10.87
CA ALA A 423 7.52 -3.99 -12.09
C ALA A 423 7.00 -3.29 -13.36
N HIS A 424 6.91 -1.96 -13.32
CA HIS A 424 6.48 -1.13 -14.44
C HIS A 424 7.73 -0.65 -15.21
N PRO A 425 7.73 -0.65 -16.55
CA PRO A 425 8.82 -0.06 -17.34
C PRO A 425 8.99 1.43 -17.02
N LEU A 426 10.22 1.94 -17.09
CA LEU A 426 10.42 3.38 -16.94
C LEU A 426 9.77 4.13 -18.09
N MET A 427 9.09 5.21 -17.75
CA MET A 427 8.51 6.15 -18.71
C MET A 427 9.51 7.28 -19.00
N PRO A 428 9.46 7.91 -20.18
CA PRO A 428 10.25 9.11 -20.46
C PRO A 428 9.97 10.21 -19.42
N ALA A 429 11.01 10.72 -18.78
CA ALA A 429 10.89 11.84 -17.84
C ALA A 429 10.77 13.17 -18.59
N GLY A 430 10.07 14.14 -18.01
CA GLY A 430 10.18 15.52 -18.48
C GLY A 430 11.59 16.07 -18.23
N TYR A 431 12.10 16.87 -19.17
CA TYR A 431 13.42 17.49 -19.01
C TYR A 431 13.46 18.45 -17.81
N CYS A 432 14.46 18.30 -16.94
CA CYS A 432 14.51 18.95 -15.62
C CYS A 432 15.94 19.33 -15.23
N GLU A 433 16.07 20.18 -14.21
CA GLU A 433 17.34 20.83 -13.85
C GLU A 433 18.41 19.84 -13.39
N GLU A 434 18.02 18.72 -12.77
CA GLU A 434 18.97 17.68 -12.38
C GLU A 434 19.63 17.01 -13.58
N TRP A 435 18.86 16.80 -14.67
CA TRP A 435 19.40 16.25 -15.90
C TRP A 435 20.28 17.28 -16.61
N TRP A 436 19.80 18.52 -16.76
CA TRP A 436 20.59 19.59 -17.36
C TRP A 436 21.92 19.82 -16.64
N LEU A 437 21.94 19.80 -15.30
CA LEU A 437 23.17 19.93 -14.52
C LEU A 437 24.18 18.82 -14.83
N LEU A 438 23.72 17.57 -15.01
CA LEU A 438 24.61 16.46 -15.38
C LEU A 438 25.18 16.63 -16.78
N GLU A 439 24.40 17.14 -17.73
CA GLU A 439 24.88 17.45 -19.09
C GLU A 439 25.91 18.59 -19.08
N LEU A 440 25.66 19.64 -18.29
CA LEU A 440 26.61 20.72 -18.05
C LEU A 440 27.90 20.19 -17.42
N GLN A 441 27.83 19.42 -16.34
CA GLN A 441 29.00 18.86 -15.67
C GLN A 441 29.81 17.94 -16.59
N LYS A 442 29.14 17.15 -17.42
CA LYS A 442 29.78 16.31 -18.42
C LYS A 442 30.54 17.17 -19.44
N GLN A 443 29.91 18.18 -20.01
CA GLN A 443 30.57 19.06 -20.97
C GLN A 443 31.72 19.86 -20.35
N LEU A 444 31.59 20.33 -19.11
CA LEU A 444 32.69 21.01 -18.39
C LEU A 444 33.88 20.09 -18.05
N ALA A 445 33.67 18.77 -18.03
CA ALA A 445 34.76 17.80 -17.87
C ALA A 445 35.45 17.50 -19.22
N GLU A 446 34.71 17.56 -20.33
CA GLU A 446 35.17 17.27 -21.70
C GLU A 446 35.76 18.52 -22.41
N GLN A 447 35.22 19.70 -22.14
CA GLN A 447 35.64 21.02 -22.66
C GLN A 447 36.19 21.90 -21.54
N LYS A 448 37.12 22.80 -21.86
CA LYS A 448 37.98 23.44 -20.83
C LYS A 448 37.64 24.86 -20.39
N LYS A 449 36.85 25.66 -21.09
CA LYS A 449 36.51 27.03 -20.63
C LYS A 449 35.17 27.50 -21.19
N VAL A 450 34.37 28.10 -20.31
CA VAL A 450 33.22 28.94 -20.66
C VAL A 450 33.70 30.38 -20.55
N GLU A 451 33.45 31.19 -21.58
CA GLU A 451 33.87 32.59 -21.61
C GLU A 451 32.73 33.50 -21.13
N GLY A 452 33.05 34.48 -20.29
CA GLY A 452 32.11 35.50 -19.85
C GLY A 452 31.04 35.05 -18.83
N ILE A 453 31.10 33.81 -18.33
CA ILE A 453 30.12 33.28 -17.37
C ILE A 453 30.80 32.75 -16.10
N GLU A 454 30.33 33.19 -14.94
CA GLU A 454 30.73 32.63 -13.66
C GLU A 454 30.00 31.31 -13.38
N LEU A 455 30.71 30.19 -13.51
CA LEU A 455 30.12 28.85 -13.32
C LEU A 455 29.82 28.49 -11.86
N GLY A 456 30.46 29.13 -10.88
CA GLY A 456 30.27 28.84 -9.45
C GLY A 456 28.81 28.96 -9.00
N PRO A 457 28.15 30.11 -9.23
CA PRO A 457 26.73 30.30 -8.94
C PRO A 457 25.82 29.30 -9.70
N VAL A 458 26.10 29.06 -10.99
CA VAL A 458 25.34 28.14 -11.85
C VAL A 458 25.35 26.72 -11.31
N LEU A 459 26.53 26.21 -10.92
CA LEU A 459 26.67 24.86 -10.38
C LEU A 459 26.08 24.72 -8.97
N LYS A 460 26.10 25.79 -8.18
CA LYS A 460 25.54 25.80 -6.82
C LYS A 460 24.01 25.82 -6.84
N ASN A 461 23.42 26.63 -7.71
CA ASN A 461 21.98 26.85 -7.81
C ASN A 461 21.51 26.73 -9.27
N PRO A 462 21.48 25.51 -9.85
CA PRO A 462 21.11 25.31 -11.25
C PRO A 462 19.70 25.82 -11.59
N LYS A 463 18.79 25.92 -10.62
CA LYS A 463 17.41 26.39 -10.82
C LYS A 463 17.30 27.89 -11.06
N ASP A 464 18.30 28.65 -10.61
CA ASP A 464 18.27 30.12 -10.58
C ASP A 464 19.02 30.75 -11.76
N VAL A 465 19.47 29.94 -12.73
CA VAL A 465 20.12 30.42 -13.95
C VAL A 465 19.15 31.34 -14.71
N ASP A 466 19.63 32.52 -15.10
CA ASP A 466 18.87 33.48 -15.88
C ASP A 466 18.84 33.12 -17.38
N GLY A 467 17.93 33.75 -18.12
CA GLY A 467 17.66 33.40 -19.51
C GLY A 467 18.84 33.66 -20.45
N ALA A 468 19.60 34.73 -20.21
CA ALA A 468 20.73 35.08 -21.08
C ALA A 468 21.87 34.08 -20.87
N THR A 469 22.22 33.82 -19.60
CA THR A 469 23.22 32.81 -19.23
C THR A 469 22.85 31.42 -19.75
N ALA A 470 21.57 31.03 -19.67
CA ALA A 470 21.11 29.73 -20.16
C ALA A 470 21.29 29.55 -21.67
N VAL A 471 20.97 30.57 -22.45
CA VAL A 471 21.16 30.57 -23.91
C VAL A 471 22.65 30.53 -24.24
N GLU A 472 23.47 31.35 -23.58
CA GLU A 472 24.91 31.42 -23.85
C GLU A 472 25.63 30.12 -23.51
N LEU A 473 25.31 29.49 -22.38
CA LEU A 473 25.84 28.16 -22.03
C LEU A 473 25.48 27.11 -23.08
N SER A 474 24.24 27.15 -23.58
CA SER A 474 23.78 26.21 -24.62
C SER A 474 24.54 26.42 -25.94
N LEU A 475 24.80 27.67 -26.34
CA LEU A 475 25.55 27.99 -27.54
C LEU A 475 27.04 27.63 -27.42
N GLN A 476 27.69 27.97 -26.30
CA GLN A 476 29.13 27.71 -26.12
C GLN A 476 29.45 26.22 -25.93
N LEU A 477 28.62 25.50 -25.17
CA LEU A 477 28.90 24.11 -24.78
C LEU A 477 28.12 23.07 -25.58
N GLY A 478 27.16 23.48 -26.41
CA GLY A 478 26.27 22.56 -27.14
C GLY A 478 25.35 21.74 -26.23
N ILE A 479 25.22 22.10 -24.96
CA ILE A 479 24.24 21.48 -24.06
C ILE A 479 22.83 21.94 -24.41
N PRO A 480 21.78 21.16 -24.09
CA PRO A 480 20.41 21.62 -24.29
C PRO A 480 20.07 22.85 -23.47
N LEU A 481 19.14 23.66 -24.01
CA LEU A 481 18.66 24.86 -23.33
C LEU A 481 18.11 24.50 -21.93
N HIS A 482 18.42 25.35 -20.95
CA HIS A 482 18.00 25.13 -19.57
C HIS A 482 16.47 24.92 -19.47
N PRO A 483 15.98 23.88 -18.76
CA PRO A 483 14.58 23.46 -18.79
C PRO A 483 13.58 24.51 -18.34
N LYS A 484 13.96 25.48 -17.49
CA LYS A 484 13.14 26.64 -17.09
C LYS A 484 12.66 27.50 -18.27
N TYR A 485 13.38 27.43 -19.39
CA TYR A 485 13.15 28.21 -20.61
C TYR A 485 12.69 27.35 -21.79
N VAL A 486 12.37 26.07 -21.53
CA VAL A 486 11.82 25.15 -22.53
C VAL A 486 10.34 24.94 -22.24
N HIS A 487 9.50 25.19 -23.23
CA HIS A 487 8.05 25.08 -23.14
C HIS A 487 7.55 23.75 -23.74
N TYR A 488 6.26 23.45 -23.60
CA TYR A 488 5.65 22.19 -24.06
C TYR A 488 5.41 22.17 -25.57
N TYR A 489 6.46 22.41 -26.38
CA TYR A 489 6.35 22.57 -27.83
C TYR A 489 5.77 21.35 -28.55
N LYS A 490 5.97 20.12 -28.05
CA LYS A 490 5.31 18.91 -28.58
C LYS A 490 3.77 18.95 -28.49
N ALA A 491 3.20 19.90 -27.77
CA ALA A 491 1.77 20.14 -27.80
C ALA A 491 1.30 20.71 -29.15
N LEU A 492 2.20 21.24 -29.98
CA LEU A 492 1.90 21.82 -31.28
C LEU A 492 2.13 20.83 -32.42
N ASN A 493 1.36 20.98 -33.49
CA ASN A 493 1.72 20.38 -34.78
C ASN A 493 2.63 21.33 -35.60
N ARG A 494 3.05 20.92 -36.80
CA ARG A 494 3.95 21.69 -37.65
C ARG A 494 3.35 23.04 -38.08
N ASP A 495 2.10 23.07 -38.52
CA ASP A 495 1.46 24.29 -39.02
C ASP A 495 1.28 25.32 -37.89
N GLU A 496 0.87 24.85 -36.72
CA GLU A 496 0.77 25.65 -35.49
C GLU A 496 2.15 26.22 -35.07
N LEU A 497 3.22 25.42 -35.20
CA LEU A 497 4.58 25.88 -34.94
C LEU A 497 5.00 26.97 -35.94
N LEU A 498 4.74 26.77 -37.23
CA LEU A 498 5.09 27.75 -38.27
C LEU A 498 4.36 29.08 -38.05
N TYR A 499 3.08 29.01 -37.68
CA TYR A 499 2.28 30.19 -37.32
C TYR A 499 2.88 30.92 -36.10
N LEU A 500 3.27 30.18 -35.05
CA LEU A 500 3.93 30.75 -33.89
C LEU A 500 5.25 31.46 -34.26
N ILE A 501 6.07 30.84 -35.11
CA ILE A 501 7.34 31.40 -35.58
C ILE A 501 7.10 32.70 -36.35
N GLU A 502 6.13 32.73 -37.26
CA GLU A 502 5.76 33.93 -38.02
C GLU A 502 5.39 35.09 -37.09
N LYS A 503 4.49 34.83 -36.13
CA LYS A 503 4.06 35.84 -35.15
C LYS A 503 5.19 36.30 -34.24
N ALA A 504 6.07 35.40 -33.84
CA ALA A 504 7.23 35.73 -33.02
C ALA A 504 8.27 36.56 -33.79
N LYS A 505 8.50 36.29 -35.08
CA LYS A 505 9.36 37.12 -35.95
C LYS A 505 8.82 38.54 -36.07
N ALA A 506 7.50 38.68 -36.26
CA ALA A 506 6.80 39.96 -36.35
C ALA A 506 6.64 40.70 -35.00
N ALA A 507 7.01 40.07 -33.87
CA ALA A 507 6.85 40.67 -32.55
C ALA A 507 7.70 41.93 -32.38
N ASN A 508 7.11 42.94 -31.73
CA ASN A 508 7.84 44.11 -31.25
C ASN A 508 8.72 43.69 -30.07
N LYS A 509 10.02 44.00 -30.15
CA LYS A 509 11.04 43.56 -29.17
C LYS A 509 11.36 44.75 -28.28
N VAL A 510 11.15 44.60 -26.99
CA VAL A 510 11.41 45.64 -26.00
C VAL A 510 12.85 45.49 -25.51
N PHE A 511 13.64 46.55 -25.64
CA PHE A 511 15.05 46.55 -25.27
C PHE A 511 15.30 47.42 -24.04
N ASP A 512 16.13 46.92 -23.13
CA ASP A 512 16.85 47.72 -22.14
C ASP A 512 18.32 47.74 -22.56
N GLU A 513 18.78 48.89 -23.01
CA GLU A 513 20.06 49.09 -23.74
C GLU A 513 20.21 48.12 -24.93
N THR A 514 20.87 46.99 -24.71
CA THR A 514 21.16 45.95 -25.71
C THR A 514 20.43 44.63 -25.42
N ARG A 515 19.77 44.52 -24.27
CA ARG A 515 19.14 43.29 -23.79
C ARG A 515 17.65 43.30 -24.12
N ILE A 516 17.14 42.18 -24.59
CA ILE A 516 15.69 42.02 -24.80
C ILE A 516 15.04 41.74 -23.45
N VAL A 517 14.18 42.67 -22.99
CA VAL A 517 13.44 42.59 -21.73
C VAL A 517 11.94 42.36 -21.93
N GLY A 518 11.49 42.25 -23.18
CA GLY A 518 10.10 41.93 -23.46
C GLY A 518 9.85 41.61 -24.95
N ALA A 519 8.76 40.91 -25.20
CA ALA A 519 8.25 40.68 -26.54
C ALA A 519 6.75 40.94 -26.58
N GLU A 520 6.31 41.84 -27.46
CA GLU A 520 4.90 42.17 -27.66
C GLU A 520 4.46 41.54 -28.99
N LEU A 521 3.67 40.46 -28.90
CA LEU A 521 3.05 39.84 -30.06
C LEU A 521 1.66 40.45 -30.26
N ALA A 522 1.29 40.80 -31.48
CA ALA A 522 -0.05 41.31 -31.75
C ALA A 522 -1.11 40.31 -31.25
N PHE A 523 -2.13 40.80 -30.54
CA PHE A 523 -3.14 39.92 -29.98
C PHE A 523 -3.89 39.20 -31.10
N ASP A 524 -3.91 37.89 -30.99
CA ASP A 524 -4.65 36.99 -31.84
C ASP A 524 -5.14 35.82 -30.98
N GLU A 525 -6.41 35.44 -31.16
CA GLU A 525 -7.06 34.43 -30.32
C GLU A 525 -6.49 33.03 -30.56
N GLU A 526 -6.06 32.73 -31.78
CA GLU A 526 -5.38 31.48 -32.11
C GLU A 526 -4.00 31.44 -31.46
N LEU A 527 -3.19 32.50 -31.62
CA LEU A 527 -1.90 32.65 -30.96
C LEU A 527 -2.03 32.51 -29.43
N LYS A 528 -3.03 33.16 -28.82
CA LYS A 528 -3.30 33.06 -27.37
C LYS A 528 -3.43 31.60 -26.93
N LYS A 529 -4.22 30.80 -27.67
CA LYS A 529 -4.42 29.37 -27.39
C LYS A 529 -3.13 28.56 -27.58
N LEU A 530 -2.31 28.89 -28.58
CA LEU A 530 -1.02 28.23 -28.77
C LEU A 530 -0.08 28.51 -27.59
N LEU A 531 0.02 29.77 -27.15
CA LEU A 531 0.85 30.15 -26.00
C LEU A 531 0.37 29.48 -24.69
N GLU A 532 -0.95 29.37 -24.49
CA GLU A 532 -1.54 28.60 -23.38
C GLU A 532 -1.18 27.11 -23.45
N ARG A 533 -1.28 26.48 -24.64
CA ARG A 533 -0.98 25.05 -24.85
C ARG A 533 0.47 24.69 -24.62
N ILE A 534 1.41 25.57 -24.96
CA ILE A 534 2.84 25.35 -24.66
C ILE A 534 3.21 25.78 -23.24
N GLY A 535 2.29 26.43 -22.50
CA GLY A 535 2.53 26.90 -21.14
C GLY A 535 3.55 28.05 -21.05
N LEU A 536 3.59 28.94 -22.05
CA LEU A 536 4.45 30.13 -22.02
C LEU A 536 3.81 31.20 -21.12
N PRO A 537 4.47 31.70 -20.07
CA PRO A 537 3.96 32.83 -19.29
C PRO A 537 3.85 34.10 -20.14
N HIS A 538 2.67 34.72 -20.17
CA HIS A 538 2.40 35.94 -20.93
C HIS A 538 1.17 36.70 -20.40
N LYS A 539 1.07 37.99 -20.71
CA LYS A 539 -0.04 38.84 -20.28
C LYS A 539 -0.67 39.59 -21.46
N PRO A 540 -2.01 39.59 -21.61
CA PRO A 540 -2.68 40.46 -22.57
C PRO A 540 -2.66 41.90 -22.07
N VAL A 541 -2.09 42.82 -22.85
CA VAL A 541 -2.00 44.27 -22.54
C VAL A 541 -2.20 45.05 -23.83
N ASN A 542 -3.12 46.02 -23.85
CA ASN A 542 -3.31 46.98 -24.95
C ASN A 542 -3.37 46.35 -26.36
N GLY A 543 -4.05 45.20 -26.53
CA GLY A 543 -4.15 44.53 -27.82
C GLY A 543 -2.89 43.77 -28.25
N ALA A 544 -1.98 43.50 -27.32
CA ALA A 544 -0.82 42.62 -27.50
C ALA A 544 -0.75 41.53 -26.42
N LEU A 545 -0.05 40.44 -26.73
CA LEU A 545 0.37 39.40 -25.81
C LEU A 545 1.83 39.67 -25.44
N VAL A 546 2.05 40.07 -24.19
CA VAL A 546 3.36 40.48 -23.69
C VAL A 546 4.03 39.30 -22.98
N VAL A 547 5.20 38.90 -23.48
CA VAL A 547 6.11 37.96 -22.81
C VAL A 547 7.14 38.80 -22.05
N GLY A 548 7.24 38.58 -20.73
CA GLY A 548 8.10 39.37 -19.85
C GLY A 548 9.59 39.02 -19.94
N GLU A 549 10.41 39.84 -19.27
CA GLU A 549 11.88 39.79 -19.28
C GLU A 549 12.46 38.40 -19.10
N THR A 550 11.93 37.63 -18.14
CA THR A 550 12.47 36.32 -17.78
C THR A 550 12.39 35.31 -18.93
N GLN A 551 11.39 35.42 -19.81
CA GLN A 551 11.12 34.45 -20.87
C GLN A 551 11.34 35.00 -22.28
N ALA A 552 11.28 36.32 -22.47
CA ALA A 552 11.27 36.93 -23.80
C ALA A 552 12.49 36.55 -24.66
N TYR A 553 13.71 36.72 -24.14
CA TYR A 553 14.92 36.42 -24.90
C TYR A 553 15.07 34.91 -25.23
N PRO A 554 14.99 33.99 -24.24
CA PRO A 554 15.06 32.55 -24.55
C PRO A 554 13.96 32.07 -25.49
N PHE A 555 12.73 32.57 -25.32
CA PHE A 555 11.61 32.24 -26.19
C PHE A 555 11.87 32.68 -27.64
N LEU A 556 12.19 33.96 -27.85
CA LEU A 556 12.46 34.50 -29.19
C LEU A 556 13.66 33.80 -29.85
N LYS A 557 14.70 33.49 -29.08
CA LYS A 557 15.84 32.71 -29.58
C LYS A 557 15.43 31.31 -30.01
N THR A 558 14.66 30.61 -29.18
CA THR A 558 14.20 29.22 -29.42
C THR A 558 13.33 29.11 -30.68
N VAL A 559 12.42 30.05 -30.91
CA VAL A 559 11.55 30.04 -32.11
C VAL A 559 12.22 30.65 -33.35
N GLY A 560 13.51 30.99 -33.28
CA GLY A 560 14.26 31.56 -34.41
C GLY A 560 13.83 32.98 -34.78
N ALA A 561 13.25 33.74 -33.86
CA ALA A 561 12.81 35.13 -34.12
C ALA A 561 13.94 36.16 -34.14
N LEU A 562 15.16 35.72 -33.80
CA LEU A 562 16.38 36.54 -33.79
C LEU A 562 17.37 36.17 -34.92
N ALA A 563 16.96 35.26 -35.82
CA ALA A 563 17.77 34.80 -36.94
C ALA A 563 16.94 34.79 -38.25
N ASP A 564 17.61 34.97 -39.38
CA ASP A 564 16.99 34.93 -40.72
C ASP A 564 16.79 33.49 -41.24
N GLU A 565 17.12 32.48 -40.43
CA GLU A 565 16.94 31.09 -40.78
C GLU A 565 15.46 30.75 -41.04
N LYS A 566 15.24 29.92 -42.07
CA LYS A 566 13.91 29.46 -42.46
C LYS A 566 13.63 28.10 -41.83
N PRO A 567 12.36 27.81 -41.45
CA PRO A 567 11.98 26.50 -40.95
C PRO A 567 12.30 25.43 -42.01
N GLY A 568 13.00 24.36 -41.60
CA GLY A 568 13.30 23.24 -42.50
C GLY A 568 12.09 22.33 -42.75
N ASP A 569 12.30 21.26 -43.52
CA ASP A 569 11.23 20.34 -43.93
C ASP A 569 10.88 19.21 -42.95
N THR A 570 11.42 19.26 -41.73
CA THR A 570 11.13 18.24 -40.71
C THR A 570 9.73 18.39 -40.13
N HIS A 571 9.10 17.25 -39.80
CA HIS A 571 7.83 17.20 -39.08
C HIS A 571 8.04 17.12 -37.55
N ASP A 572 9.27 16.89 -37.09
CA ASP A 572 9.60 16.95 -35.67
C ASP A 572 9.75 18.40 -35.22
N VAL A 573 8.83 18.84 -34.37
CA VAL A 573 8.77 20.18 -33.79
C VAL A 573 10.07 20.56 -33.06
N LEU A 574 10.64 19.63 -32.28
CA LEU A 574 11.84 19.92 -31.49
C LEU A 574 13.08 19.99 -32.36
N GLU A 575 13.17 19.14 -33.39
CA GLU A 575 14.25 19.20 -34.38
C GLU A 575 14.18 20.51 -35.18
N CYS A 576 12.98 20.95 -35.57
CA CYS A 576 12.75 22.22 -36.26
C CYS A 576 13.24 23.41 -35.41
N LEU A 577 12.79 23.48 -34.15
CA LEU A 577 13.22 24.52 -33.20
C LEU A 577 14.73 24.48 -32.95
N SER A 578 15.31 23.30 -32.83
CA SER A 578 16.75 23.17 -32.55
C SER A 578 17.60 23.68 -33.71
N ARG A 579 17.20 23.37 -34.95
CA ARG A 579 17.85 23.89 -36.16
C ARG A 579 17.76 25.41 -36.23
N LEU A 580 16.56 25.97 -36.11
CA LEU A 580 16.28 27.40 -36.22
C LEU A 580 16.97 28.28 -35.19
N SER A 581 17.15 27.77 -33.98
CA SER A 581 17.70 28.53 -32.87
C SER A 581 19.21 28.37 -32.72
N GLY A 582 19.77 27.29 -33.27
CA GLY A 582 21.12 26.80 -32.94
C GLY A 582 21.24 26.22 -31.53
N LEU A 583 20.12 26.07 -30.81
CA LEU A 583 20.08 25.50 -29.46
C LEU A 583 19.59 24.05 -29.52
N THR A 584 20.08 23.18 -28.65
CA THR A 584 19.46 21.85 -28.52
C THR A 584 18.20 21.93 -27.66
N ILE A 585 17.02 21.64 -28.22
CA ILE A 585 15.74 21.69 -27.51
C ILE A 585 15.28 20.27 -27.17
N ARG A 586 15.13 19.99 -25.87
CA ARG A 586 14.62 18.71 -25.36
C ARG A 586 13.13 18.76 -25.06
N ASP A 587 12.52 17.58 -24.95
CA ASP A 587 11.12 17.44 -24.54
C ASP A 587 10.94 17.79 -23.05
N LYS A 588 10.33 18.95 -22.80
CA LYS A 588 9.98 19.41 -21.44
C LYS A 588 8.97 18.48 -20.76
N GLY A 589 8.01 17.95 -21.51
CA GLY A 589 6.84 17.25 -20.98
C GLY A 589 7.11 15.79 -20.62
N GLY A 590 7.80 15.07 -21.51
CA GLY A 590 8.04 13.63 -21.35
C GLY A 590 6.72 12.87 -21.17
N THR A 591 6.42 12.44 -19.94
CA THR A 591 5.19 11.71 -19.60
C THR A 591 4.32 12.49 -18.62
N PHE A 592 3.02 12.55 -18.89
CA PHE A 592 2.02 13.03 -17.94
C PHE A 592 1.28 11.86 -17.29
N ILE A 593 0.98 11.97 -15.99
CA ILE A 593 0.37 10.92 -15.18
C ILE A 593 -1.04 11.33 -14.79
N GLY A 594 -2.01 10.48 -15.12
CA GLY A 594 -3.37 10.60 -14.64
C GLY A 594 -3.48 10.34 -13.13
N ALA A 595 -4.35 11.08 -12.44
CA ALA A 595 -4.64 10.81 -11.05
C ALA A 595 -6.04 11.29 -10.64
N ARG A 596 -6.58 10.65 -9.60
CA ARG A 596 -7.79 11.10 -8.90
C ARG A 596 -7.62 10.97 -7.40
N MET A 597 -8.51 11.63 -6.66
CA MET A 597 -8.58 11.46 -5.22
C MET A 597 -8.94 10.00 -4.85
N GLY A 598 -8.07 9.39 -4.07
CA GLY A 598 -8.29 8.16 -3.32
C GLY A 598 -8.87 8.51 -1.96
N ARG A 599 -8.38 7.88 -0.89
CA ARG A 599 -8.86 8.11 0.48
C ARG A 599 -8.28 9.41 1.06
N PRO A 600 -9.08 10.22 1.76
CA PRO A 600 -8.55 11.29 2.59
C PRO A 600 -7.58 10.76 3.65
N GLU A 601 -6.75 11.65 4.17
CA GLU A 601 -5.95 11.46 5.36
C GLU A 601 -6.84 11.16 6.58
N THR A 602 -6.27 10.46 7.58
CA THR A 602 -6.98 10.20 8.84
C THR A 602 -6.03 10.24 10.02
N SER A 603 -6.38 11.02 11.02
CA SER A 603 -5.75 11.08 12.35
C SER A 603 -6.77 10.83 13.46
N ARG A 604 -7.99 10.39 13.11
CA ARG A 604 -9.09 10.18 14.06
C ARG A 604 -8.74 9.04 15.03
N PRO A 605 -9.10 9.15 16.32
CA PRO A 605 -8.90 8.07 17.27
C PRO A 605 -9.69 6.82 16.83
N ARG A 606 -9.12 5.63 17.09
CA ARG A 606 -9.81 4.37 16.83
C ARG A 606 -10.93 4.18 17.86
N LYS A 607 -12.18 4.29 17.40
CA LYS A 607 -13.37 4.09 18.25
C LYS A 607 -14.11 2.83 17.81
N MET A 608 -14.48 1.98 18.77
CA MET A 608 -15.45 0.90 18.51
C MET A 608 -16.85 1.50 18.36
N VAL A 609 -17.75 0.80 17.66
CA VAL A 609 -19.16 1.20 17.58
C VAL A 609 -19.75 1.28 18.99
N GLY A 610 -20.44 2.38 19.28
CA GLY A 610 -20.97 2.68 20.62
C GLY A 610 -19.98 3.38 21.56
N ASN A 611 -18.73 3.63 21.12
CA ASN A 611 -17.68 4.30 21.91
C ASN A 611 -17.55 3.76 23.36
N PRO A 612 -17.42 2.43 23.56
CA PRO A 612 -17.34 1.85 24.89
C PRO A 612 -16.08 2.34 25.62
N HIS A 613 -16.25 2.72 26.88
CA HIS A 613 -15.14 3.09 27.78
C HIS A 613 -14.58 1.89 28.54
N VAL A 614 -15.34 0.79 28.64
CA VAL A 614 -14.98 -0.43 29.37
C VAL A 614 -15.59 -1.66 28.69
N LEU A 615 -14.89 -2.80 28.75
CA LEU A 615 -15.38 -4.10 28.28
C LEU A 615 -16.07 -4.85 29.42
N PHE A 616 -17.31 -4.48 29.71
CA PHE A 616 -18.17 -5.18 30.67
C PHE A 616 -19.56 -5.43 30.07
N PRO A 617 -20.07 -6.66 30.06
CA PRO A 617 -21.36 -6.95 29.44
C PRO A 617 -22.51 -6.41 30.29
N ILE A 618 -23.40 -5.61 29.69
CA ILE A 618 -24.66 -5.16 30.32
C ILE A 618 -25.93 -5.47 29.50
N GLY A 619 -25.78 -6.24 28.41
CA GLY A 619 -26.88 -6.59 27.52
C GLY A 619 -27.52 -5.35 26.88
N LEU A 620 -28.83 -5.18 27.10
CA LEU A 620 -29.62 -4.05 26.63
C LEU A 620 -29.83 -2.96 27.72
N ALA A 621 -29.24 -3.14 28.90
CA ALA A 621 -29.35 -2.15 29.97
C ALA A 621 -28.56 -0.88 29.63
N GLY A 622 -28.93 0.26 30.23
CA GLY A 622 -28.24 1.53 30.01
C GLY A 622 -28.61 2.22 28.69
N GLU A 623 -29.81 1.94 28.17
CA GLU A 623 -30.40 2.49 26.94
C GLU A 623 -29.54 2.23 25.68
N ASN A 624 -29.75 3.03 24.63
CA ASN A 624 -29.08 2.87 23.33
C ASN A 624 -27.56 3.00 23.38
N ILE A 625 -27.03 3.71 24.37
CA ILE A 625 -25.59 3.92 24.56
C ILE A 625 -24.94 2.90 25.50
N ARG A 626 -25.72 1.97 26.07
CA ARG A 626 -25.24 0.96 27.02
C ARG A 626 -24.42 1.59 28.16
N SER A 627 -24.97 2.63 28.78
CA SER A 627 -24.32 3.33 29.90
C SER A 627 -24.51 2.55 31.20
N ILE A 628 -23.39 2.16 31.85
CA ILE A 628 -23.40 1.49 33.15
C ILE A 628 -24.07 2.39 34.21
N ASN A 629 -23.74 3.68 34.26
CA ASN A 629 -24.34 4.62 35.22
C ASN A 629 -25.87 4.71 35.08
N LYS A 630 -26.38 4.68 33.84
CA LYS A 630 -27.83 4.63 33.61
C LYS A 630 -28.42 3.28 34.02
N ALA A 631 -27.74 2.17 33.71
CA ALA A 631 -28.17 0.83 34.11
C ALA A 631 -28.22 0.66 35.64
N MET A 632 -27.32 1.30 36.38
CA MET A 632 -27.33 1.32 37.85
C MET A 632 -28.56 2.05 38.42
N ASN A 633 -28.93 3.17 37.80
CA ASN A 633 -30.02 4.04 38.26
C ASN A 633 -31.40 3.68 37.69
N SER A 634 -31.47 2.84 36.66
CA SER A 634 -32.75 2.46 36.04
C SER A 634 -33.53 1.50 36.94
N GLN A 635 -34.77 1.90 37.27
CA GLN A 635 -35.79 0.98 37.75
C GLN A 635 -36.33 0.21 36.55
N ASP A 636 -36.02 -1.09 36.49
CA ASP A 636 -36.56 -1.95 35.45
C ASP A 636 -38.04 -2.19 35.75
N ALA A 637 -38.96 -1.72 34.92
CA ALA A 637 -40.42 -1.75 35.18
C ALA A 637 -40.99 -3.18 35.41
N LYS A 638 -40.20 -4.23 35.11
CA LYS A 638 -40.53 -5.65 35.34
C LYS A 638 -39.80 -6.31 36.50
N ARG A 639 -38.80 -5.66 37.11
CA ARG A 639 -37.92 -6.27 38.12
C ARG A 639 -37.73 -5.28 39.26
N GLN A 640 -38.31 -5.57 40.42
CA GLN A 640 -38.30 -4.75 41.66
C GLN A 640 -36.89 -4.47 42.25
N SER A 641 -35.80 -4.55 41.48
CA SER A 641 -34.42 -4.33 41.88
C SER A 641 -33.73 -3.35 40.92
N THR A 642 -33.29 -2.21 41.42
CA THR A 642 -32.46 -1.24 40.69
C THR A 642 -31.06 -1.78 40.45
N GLY A 643 -30.48 -1.54 39.28
CA GLY A 643 -29.08 -1.86 39.01
C GLY A 643 -28.72 -3.32 38.75
N VAL A 644 -29.69 -4.23 38.61
CA VAL A 644 -29.42 -5.66 38.34
C VAL A 644 -29.56 -5.98 36.85
N VAL A 645 -28.48 -6.43 36.21
CA VAL A 645 -28.47 -6.85 34.79
C VAL A 645 -28.34 -8.35 34.64
N GLU A 646 -28.89 -8.90 33.54
CA GLU A 646 -28.82 -10.33 33.25
C GLU A 646 -27.96 -10.57 32.00
N VAL A 647 -26.76 -11.12 32.17
CA VAL A 647 -25.74 -11.20 31.10
C VAL A 647 -24.95 -12.51 31.15
N ASP A 648 -24.43 -12.93 29.99
CA ASP A 648 -23.45 -14.01 29.91
C ASP A 648 -22.09 -13.53 30.42
N ILE A 649 -21.63 -14.13 31.52
CA ILE A 649 -20.36 -13.74 32.15
C ILE A 649 -19.66 -14.96 32.75
N ALA A 650 -18.32 -14.89 32.80
CA ALA A 650 -17.48 -15.98 33.25
C ALA A 650 -17.64 -16.28 34.76
N HIS A 651 -17.32 -17.51 35.15
CA HIS A 651 -17.38 -17.98 36.53
C HIS A 651 -16.01 -17.97 37.19
N TYR A 652 -15.81 -17.05 38.13
CA TYR A 652 -14.62 -17.03 38.97
C TYR A 652 -14.96 -17.37 40.41
N VAL A 653 -14.25 -18.32 41.01
CA VAL A 653 -14.44 -18.71 42.41
C VAL A 653 -13.20 -18.34 43.22
N CYS A 654 -13.41 -17.67 44.35
CA CYS A 654 -12.33 -17.37 45.29
C CYS A 654 -11.88 -18.66 46.00
N PRO A 655 -10.56 -18.97 46.05
CA PRO A 655 -10.08 -20.14 46.79
C PRO A 655 -10.27 -20.00 48.31
N GLY A 656 -10.25 -18.78 48.86
CA GLY A 656 -10.41 -18.52 50.30
C GLY A 656 -11.86 -18.56 50.76
N CYS A 657 -12.69 -17.60 50.34
CA CYS A 657 -14.08 -17.49 50.81
C CYS A 657 -15.09 -18.30 49.99
N ARG A 658 -14.65 -18.98 48.91
CA ARG A 658 -15.50 -19.80 48.01
C ARG A 658 -16.64 -19.04 47.32
N LYS A 659 -16.71 -17.71 47.44
CA LYS A 659 -17.67 -16.86 46.73
C LYS A 659 -17.42 -16.87 45.22
N THR A 660 -18.50 -16.89 44.44
CA THR A 660 -18.46 -16.79 42.98
C THR A 660 -18.65 -15.34 42.54
N MET A 661 -17.76 -14.82 41.70
CA MET A 661 -17.76 -13.43 41.22
C MET A 661 -17.41 -13.36 39.72
N PRO A 662 -17.59 -12.20 39.07
CA PRO A 662 -17.19 -12.00 37.68
C PRO A 662 -15.77 -11.43 37.50
N TYR A 663 -15.01 -11.24 38.60
CA TYR A 663 -13.65 -10.66 38.56
C TYR A 663 -12.56 -11.71 38.72
N TYR A 664 -11.37 -11.37 38.25
CA TYR A 664 -10.14 -12.15 38.42
C TYR A 664 -9.55 -12.10 39.83
N TYR A 665 -10.04 -11.20 40.69
CA TYR A 665 -9.45 -10.91 42.00
C TYR A 665 -10.52 -10.69 43.06
N CYS A 666 -10.41 -11.41 44.18
CA CYS A 666 -11.28 -11.25 45.34
C CYS A 666 -10.72 -10.15 46.24
N ARG A 667 -11.47 -9.05 46.42
CA ARG A 667 -11.08 -7.93 47.29
C ARG A 667 -11.07 -8.31 48.78
N ASP A 668 -11.99 -9.17 49.22
CA ASP A 668 -12.11 -9.64 50.60
C ASP A 668 -10.90 -10.49 51.03
N CYS A 669 -10.58 -11.53 50.25
CA CYS A 669 -9.49 -12.47 50.56
C CYS A 669 -8.13 -12.06 49.98
N LYS A 670 -8.07 -10.96 49.22
CA LYS A 670 -6.89 -10.47 48.51
C LYS A 670 -6.21 -11.52 47.62
N ALA A 671 -7.00 -12.43 47.05
CA ALA A 671 -6.50 -13.59 46.29
C ALA A 671 -7.07 -13.63 44.88
N ARG A 672 -6.26 -14.13 43.93
CA ARG A 672 -6.69 -14.39 42.56
C ARG A 672 -7.75 -15.50 42.56
N THR A 673 -8.83 -15.28 41.82
CA THR A 673 -9.91 -16.24 41.66
C THR A 673 -9.59 -17.26 40.57
N VAL A 674 -10.18 -18.45 40.69
CA VAL A 674 -9.99 -19.54 39.71
C VAL A 674 -11.17 -19.57 38.76
N LEU A 675 -10.89 -19.55 37.45
CA LEU A 675 -11.91 -19.76 36.41
C LEU A 675 -12.49 -21.17 36.56
N GLN A 676 -13.81 -21.27 36.58
CA GLN A 676 -14.50 -22.54 36.59
C GLN A 676 -15.29 -22.76 35.30
N THR A 677 -15.59 -24.03 35.01
CA THR A 677 -16.55 -24.39 33.97
C THR A 677 -17.87 -24.84 34.60
N VAL A 678 -18.96 -24.53 33.91
CA VAL A 678 -20.34 -24.81 34.36
C VAL A 678 -21.07 -25.60 33.31
N CYS A 679 -21.80 -26.63 33.73
CA CYS A 679 -22.67 -27.39 32.85
C CYS A 679 -23.87 -26.52 32.45
N PRO A 680 -24.09 -26.26 31.15
CA PRO A 680 -25.23 -25.46 30.70
C PRO A 680 -26.60 -26.13 30.98
N LYS A 681 -26.62 -27.46 31.22
CA LYS A 681 -27.85 -28.23 31.44
C LYS A 681 -28.21 -28.38 32.92
N CYS A 682 -27.24 -28.68 33.78
CA CYS A 682 -27.51 -29.00 35.20
C CYS A 682 -26.87 -28.02 36.20
N GLY A 683 -26.16 -26.99 35.72
CA GLY A 683 -25.56 -25.97 36.58
C GLY A 683 -24.37 -26.44 37.44
N LEU A 684 -23.93 -27.69 37.29
CA LEU A 684 -22.77 -28.21 38.02
C LEU A 684 -21.53 -27.36 37.69
N ASN A 685 -20.87 -26.87 38.73
CA ASN A 685 -19.67 -26.05 38.64
C ASN A 685 -18.44 -26.90 39.03
N ALA A 686 -17.58 -27.20 38.06
CA ALA A 686 -16.39 -28.04 38.25
C ALA A 686 -15.42 -27.83 37.10
N PRO A 687 -14.10 -27.84 37.30
CA PRO A 687 -13.11 -27.62 36.23
C PRO A 687 -12.95 -28.88 35.36
N LYS A 688 -13.98 -29.24 34.61
CA LYS A 688 -14.00 -30.39 33.69
C LYS A 688 -14.39 -29.93 32.29
N GLU A 689 -13.94 -30.65 31.26
CA GLU A 689 -14.33 -30.39 29.87
C GLU A 689 -15.75 -30.90 29.56
N LYS A 690 -16.11 -32.05 30.12
CA LYS A 690 -17.44 -32.66 29.97
C LYS A 690 -18.14 -32.83 31.31
N CYS A 691 -19.44 -32.58 31.34
CA CYS A 691 -20.24 -32.77 32.54
C CYS A 691 -20.38 -34.27 32.85
N PRO A 692 -19.99 -34.74 34.05
CA PRO A 692 -20.10 -36.16 34.41
C PRO A 692 -21.55 -36.65 34.51
N LYS A 693 -22.52 -35.74 34.68
CA LYS A 693 -23.96 -36.09 34.78
C LYS A 693 -24.71 -35.99 33.44
N CYS A 694 -24.23 -35.16 32.52
CA CYS A 694 -25.00 -34.81 31.32
C CYS A 694 -24.26 -35.10 30.01
N SER A 695 -22.98 -35.45 30.07
CA SER A 695 -22.10 -35.69 28.90
C SER A 695 -22.02 -34.53 27.90
N VAL A 696 -22.55 -33.35 28.25
CA VAL A 696 -22.44 -32.12 27.46
C VAL A 696 -21.13 -31.38 27.77
N PRO A 697 -20.57 -30.65 26.79
CA PRO A 697 -19.44 -29.76 27.04
C PRO A 697 -19.76 -28.71 28.10
N MET A 698 -18.84 -28.52 29.04
CA MET A 698 -18.95 -27.48 30.06
C MET A 698 -18.57 -26.13 29.45
N LYS A 699 -19.16 -25.03 29.93
CA LYS A 699 -18.89 -23.67 29.44
C LYS A 699 -18.18 -22.83 30.49
N HIS A 700 -17.32 -21.90 30.07
CA HIS A 700 -16.64 -20.95 30.97
C HIS A 700 -17.53 -19.79 31.42
N TYR A 701 -18.69 -19.61 30.79
CA TYR A 701 -19.65 -18.54 31.07
C TYR A 701 -21.07 -19.10 31.13
N THR A 702 -21.94 -18.41 31.86
CA THR A 702 -23.40 -18.63 31.79
C THR A 702 -24.13 -17.30 31.99
N LYS A 703 -25.40 -17.28 31.63
CA LYS A 703 -26.29 -16.15 31.92
C LYS A 703 -26.50 -16.01 33.43
N ARG A 704 -26.23 -14.82 33.98
CA ARG A 704 -26.31 -14.53 35.42
C ARG A 704 -26.90 -13.15 35.68
N LYS A 705 -27.58 -13.01 36.81
CA LYS A 705 -27.96 -11.72 37.38
C LYS A 705 -26.75 -11.11 38.10
N ILE A 706 -26.36 -9.91 37.71
CA ILE A 706 -25.24 -9.14 38.25
C ILE A 706 -25.78 -7.82 38.78
N ASP A 707 -25.56 -7.55 40.07
CA ASP A 707 -25.84 -6.25 40.67
C ASP A 707 -24.67 -5.30 40.38
N LEU A 708 -24.92 -4.29 39.55
CA LEU A 708 -23.94 -3.30 39.16
C LEU A 708 -23.51 -2.38 40.31
N ASN A 709 -24.28 -2.27 41.39
CA ASN A 709 -23.88 -1.48 42.57
C ASN A 709 -22.85 -2.22 43.43
N ALA A 710 -22.79 -3.55 43.32
CA ALA A 710 -21.85 -4.40 44.03
C ALA A 710 -20.55 -4.66 43.24
N VAL A 711 -20.49 -4.19 41.99
CA VAL A 711 -19.39 -4.38 41.03
C VAL A 711 -18.45 -3.19 41.03
#